data_AF-A0A1Y0IT24-F1
#
_entry.id   AF-A0A1Y0IT24-F1
#
_cell.length_a   1.000
_cell.length_b   1.000
_cell.length_c   1.000
_cell.angle_alpha   90.00
_cell.angle_beta   90.00
_cell.angle_gamma   90.00
#
_symmetry.space_group_name_H-M   'P 1'
#
loop_
_entity.id
_entity.type
_entity.pdbx_description
1 polymer ?
#
loop_
_entity_poly.entity_id
_entity_poly.type
_entity_poly.pdbx_seq_one_letter_code
_entity_poly.pdbx_strand_id
1 'polypeptide(L)'
;MKQPRGYQNGWEHLAGLLEWLDVKIGLLLERQQAANPPADDMMDPFKGLVVSEQEVYRLLEEPVFSFPLADDAHASLLEELEAGIMQRVGLSAAEGHFLPLPYVADVFQLSALEQQILLVALAVEVHRKYEKLYAYLQDDVTLKSPTVDLVVKLLGQTAGDMMGIMEQLRPNGTLFSYFFKRDEEANDTLLSRKLRLEPRMIRFLLQTGEGDEVLARCAQTFDPNEPLPALRWEENVQEQLRRFVDTNAAETALLFLISGNPGSGKKLHARHTAQHLGKKLVLVNLREALQDEQPLPDVLSRAVREAHLQRAALGLTGVHLLLEGDEALQRKQIFILQEALEVFRGVTFLVSEKPWKAPELRQGRVFIDLALQVPPDLVRKKVWEEASLSFTVADELDWRAMAGKFRFTIGQIEQSLLAAKANAHWQQDADTPIDLDALHRACYAQVQHNLEKKAVRISPRYTFEQLILPDEQKDNLRNACNQMKFRSVVYGEWGFDRKLSYGKGLSMLFAGPPGTGKTMSAEVIAKELHLEIYKIDLSQVISKYIGETEKNLQEIFAEAQLSSAILFFDEADALFGKRSEVKDSHDKYANVETAYLLQKMEEYEGITILASNFQQNMDEAFMRRINYVIKFPFPDAEYREMIWRGMFPQETPLDDDLDFRYLADKFQFAGGNIKNIVMSAAFLAVETGSPVGMKHIIRAIKHELGKTGKLLLKHELDEFQEYLGV
;
A
#
# COMPACT_ATOMS: atom_id res chain seq x y z
N MET A 1 37.17 53.82 12.42
CA MET A 1 36.25 52.70 12.66
C MET A 1 35.87 52.10 11.32
N LYS A 2 36.19 50.83 11.06
CA LYS A 2 35.72 50.13 9.87
C LYS A 2 34.20 49.94 10.00
N GLN A 3 33.43 50.19 8.95
CA GLN A 3 32.00 49.86 8.94
C GLN A 3 31.83 48.37 9.25
N PRO A 4 30.84 47.98 10.08
CA PRO A 4 30.57 46.58 10.35
C PRO A 4 30.18 45.87 9.05
N ARG A 5 30.77 44.71 8.79
CA ARG A 5 30.46 43.84 7.65
C ARG A 5 29.54 42.71 8.10
N GLY A 6 28.64 42.26 7.22
CA GLY A 6 27.87 41.03 7.44
C GLY A 6 28.76 39.81 7.67
N TYR A 7 28.22 38.80 8.35
CA TYR A 7 28.80 37.46 8.39
C TYR A 7 28.80 36.83 7.00
N GLN A 8 29.90 36.21 6.60
CA GLN A 8 30.06 35.58 5.28
C GLN A 8 29.54 34.14 5.23
N ASN A 9 29.47 33.46 6.39
CA ASN A 9 29.02 32.08 6.51
C ASN A 9 28.48 31.79 7.92
N GLY A 10 27.89 30.61 8.11
CA GLY A 10 27.32 30.18 9.39
C GLY A 10 28.33 30.08 10.53
N TRP A 11 29.58 29.73 10.23
CA TRP A 11 30.66 29.61 11.24
C TRP A 11 31.07 30.95 11.83
N GLU A 12 31.15 31.99 11.00
CA GLU A 12 31.46 33.35 11.47
C GLU A 12 30.34 33.91 12.36
N HIS A 13 29.08 33.65 11.99
CA HIS A 13 27.92 34.00 12.81
C HIS A 13 27.94 33.27 14.15
N LEU A 14 28.19 31.97 14.12
CA LEU A 14 28.25 31.14 15.32
C LEU A 14 29.41 31.54 16.24
N ALA A 15 30.56 31.96 15.70
CA ALA A 15 31.66 32.49 16.51
C ALA A 15 31.24 33.74 17.31
N GLY A 16 30.51 34.68 16.69
CA GLY A 16 30.00 35.86 17.40
C GLY A 16 29.00 35.52 18.50
N LEU A 17 28.14 34.51 18.28
CA LEU A 17 27.23 34.01 19.32
C LEU A 17 27.97 33.32 20.47
N LEU A 18 29.05 32.62 20.18
CA LEU A 18 29.89 31.97 21.20
C LEU A 18 30.68 32.99 22.04
N GLU A 19 31.07 34.13 21.48
CA GLU A 19 31.64 35.25 22.24
C GLU A 19 30.64 35.81 23.26
N TRP A 20 29.38 35.99 22.84
CA TRP A 20 28.29 36.37 23.75
C TRP A 20 28.09 35.32 24.86
N LEU A 21 28.13 34.03 24.52
CA LEU A 21 28.01 32.94 25.49
C LEU A 21 29.18 32.89 26.48
N ASP A 22 30.40 33.17 26.03
CA ASP A 22 31.58 33.23 26.90
C ASP A 22 31.45 34.32 27.96
N VAL A 23 30.87 35.49 27.63
CA VAL A 23 30.55 36.56 28.60
C VAL A 23 29.52 36.09 29.63
N LYS A 24 28.45 35.41 29.19
CA LYS A 24 27.42 34.83 30.09
C LYS A 24 28.00 33.78 31.04
N ILE A 25 28.89 32.92 30.55
CA ILE A 25 29.59 31.93 31.36
C ILE A 25 30.51 32.61 32.39
N GLY A 26 31.24 33.66 31.99
CA GLY A 26 32.10 34.43 32.89
C GLY A 26 31.31 35.05 34.05
N LEU A 27 30.17 35.68 33.76
CA LEU A 27 29.26 36.24 34.77
C LEU A 27 28.78 35.21 35.79
N LEU A 28 28.41 34.01 35.32
CA LEU A 28 27.95 32.94 36.22
C LEU A 28 29.11 32.44 37.10
N LEU A 29 30.32 32.34 36.54
CA LEU A 29 31.51 31.91 37.27
C LEU A 29 31.91 32.90 38.37
N GLU A 30 31.92 34.20 38.08
CA GLU A 30 32.21 35.26 39.07
C GLU A 30 31.24 35.20 40.24
N ARG A 31 29.96 34.96 39.99
CA ARG A 31 28.95 34.78 41.04
C ARG A 31 29.18 33.51 41.86
N GLN A 32 29.45 32.37 41.22
CA GLN A 32 29.75 31.13 41.93
C GLN A 32 30.98 31.29 42.82
N GLN A 33 32.01 32.01 42.38
CA GLN A 33 33.20 32.31 43.19
C GLN A 33 32.91 33.30 44.34
N ALA A 34 32.01 34.27 44.13
CA ALA A 34 31.58 35.18 45.19
C ALA A 34 30.73 34.47 46.26
N ALA A 35 29.89 33.50 45.86
CA ALA A 35 29.08 32.67 46.75
C ALA A 35 29.91 31.56 47.44
N ASN A 36 30.94 31.05 46.76
CA ASN A 36 31.91 30.07 47.27
C ASN A 36 33.32 30.68 47.24
N PRO A 37 33.67 31.60 48.17
CA PRO A 37 35.03 32.08 48.28
C PRO A 37 35.96 30.89 48.56
N PRO A 38 37.14 30.82 47.92
CA PRO A 38 38.04 29.69 48.09
C PRO A 38 38.40 29.56 49.58
N ALA A 39 38.00 28.45 50.20
CA ALA A 39 38.66 27.98 51.40
C ALA A 39 40.13 27.66 51.03
N ASP A 40 41.07 27.86 51.96
CA ASP A 40 42.52 27.66 51.77
C ASP A 40 42.95 26.27 51.22
N ASP A 41 42.03 25.32 51.09
CA ASP A 41 42.26 24.02 50.46
C ASP A 41 42.17 24.11 48.92
N MET A 42 43.25 24.60 48.32
CA MET A 42 43.54 24.36 46.92
C MET A 42 43.71 22.85 46.69
N MET A 43 42.73 22.24 45.99
CA MET A 43 42.60 20.82 45.65
C MET A 43 41.89 19.96 46.70
N ASP A 44 40.57 20.10 46.82
CA ASP A 44 39.75 18.97 47.28
C ASP A 44 39.51 18.01 46.09
N PRO A 45 40.17 16.83 46.05
CA PRO A 45 39.97 15.85 44.97
C PRO A 45 38.57 15.22 44.98
N PHE A 46 37.73 15.53 45.97
CA PHE A 46 36.36 15.04 46.10
C PHE A 46 35.28 16.10 45.85
N LYS A 47 35.64 17.28 45.32
CA LYS A 47 34.66 18.32 44.96
C LYS A 47 33.63 17.74 43.97
N GLY A 48 32.35 17.73 44.36
CA GLY A 48 31.23 17.10 43.62
C GLY A 48 30.97 15.62 43.94
N LEU A 49 31.82 14.95 44.75
CA LEU A 49 31.67 13.54 45.16
C LEU A 49 31.24 13.38 46.63
N VAL A 50 31.46 14.39 47.47
CA VAL A 50 31.10 14.38 48.89
C VAL A 50 30.49 15.74 49.24
N VAL A 51 29.30 15.74 49.83
CA VAL A 51 28.67 16.97 50.34
C VAL A 51 29.16 17.21 51.77
N SER A 52 29.91 18.29 51.97
CA SER A 52 30.44 18.63 53.30
C SER A 52 29.37 19.28 54.19
N GLU A 53 29.51 19.22 55.52
CA GLU A 53 28.55 19.85 56.44
C GLU A 53 28.47 21.38 56.23
N GLN A 54 29.60 22.03 55.92
CA GLN A 54 29.65 23.46 55.58
C GLN A 54 28.95 23.78 54.26
N GLU A 55 28.94 22.84 53.32
CA GLU A 55 28.22 22.95 52.05
C GLU A 55 26.71 22.75 52.25
N VAL A 56 26.30 21.85 53.14
CA VAL A 56 24.87 21.70 53.52
C VAL A 56 24.32 23.00 54.11
N TYR A 57 25.02 23.63 55.06
CA TYR A 57 24.55 24.91 55.63
C TYR A 57 24.49 26.02 54.57
N ARG A 58 25.45 26.07 53.64
CA ARG A 58 25.43 27.02 52.50
C ARG A 58 24.23 26.79 51.57
N LEU A 59 23.96 25.54 51.20
CA LEU A 59 22.81 25.19 50.36
C LEU A 59 21.46 25.54 51.03
N LEU A 60 21.39 25.52 52.37
CA LEU A 60 20.22 25.94 53.13
C LEU A 60 20.05 27.47 53.21
N GLU A 61 21.16 28.22 53.12
CA GLU A 61 21.16 29.69 53.08
C GLU A 61 20.99 30.25 51.66
N GLU A 62 21.25 29.44 50.63
CA GLU A 62 21.11 29.84 49.24
C GLU A 62 19.61 30.07 48.89
N PRO A 63 19.25 31.27 48.40
CA PRO A 63 17.88 31.50 47.98
C PRO A 63 17.55 30.59 46.79
N VAL A 64 16.43 29.87 46.89
CA VAL A 64 15.90 28.97 45.85
C VAL A 64 15.85 29.61 44.46
N PHE A 65 15.68 30.94 44.42
CA PHE A 65 15.67 31.76 43.22
C PHE A 65 16.84 32.75 43.23
N SER A 66 18.02 32.25 42.83
CA SER A 66 19.28 32.98 42.77
C SER A 66 19.65 33.23 41.30
N PHE A 67 19.35 34.42 40.78
CA PHE A 67 19.61 34.77 39.37
C PHE A 67 20.77 35.76 39.20
N PRO A 68 21.64 35.60 38.19
CA PRO A 68 22.68 36.57 37.85
C PRO A 68 22.09 37.95 37.57
N LEU A 69 22.42 38.92 38.42
CA LEU A 69 22.29 40.35 38.10
C LEU A 69 23.62 40.74 37.45
N ALA A 70 23.59 41.18 36.21
CA ALA A 70 24.77 41.71 35.55
C ALA A 70 25.10 43.08 36.17
N ASP A 71 26.36 43.31 36.55
CA ASP A 71 26.83 44.66 36.84
C ASP A 71 26.70 45.55 35.58
N ASP A 72 26.54 46.86 35.76
CA ASP A 72 26.27 47.82 34.67
C ASP A 72 27.25 47.69 33.48
N ALA A 73 28.51 47.35 33.74
CA ALA A 73 29.53 47.13 32.71
C ALA A 73 29.28 45.89 31.86
N HIS A 74 28.87 44.78 32.48
CA HIS A 74 28.58 43.53 31.79
C HIS A 74 27.23 43.59 31.06
N ALA A 75 26.23 44.25 31.65
CA ALA A 75 24.96 44.51 30.99
C ALA A 75 25.17 45.32 29.71
N SER A 76 25.95 46.41 29.78
CA SER A 76 26.30 47.24 28.63
C SER A 76 27.05 46.44 27.55
N LEU A 77 28.01 45.60 27.93
CA LEU A 77 28.75 44.75 26.99
C LEU A 77 27.85 43.73 26.28
N LEU A 78 26.93 43.09 27.01
CA LEU A 78 25.98 42.14 26.43
C LEU A 78 25.02 42.84 25.45
N GLU A 79 24.51 44.02 25.80
CA GLU A 79 23.68 44.83 24.91
C GLU A 79 24.43 45.25 23.64
N GLU A 80 25.69 45.67 23.76
CA GLU A 80 26.55 46.01 22.61
C GLU A 80 26.79 44.81 21.69
N LEU A 81 27.07 43.64 22.27
CA LEU A 81 27.26 42.39 21.51
C LEU A 81 25.97 41.96 20.81
N GLU A 82 24.83 41.99 21.49
CA GLU A 82 23.53 41.64 20.93
C GLU A 82 23.14 42.58 19.77
N ALA A 83 23.31 43.89 19.96
CA ALA A 83 23.08 44.88 18.91
C ALA A 83 24.03 44.68 17.72
N GLY A 84 25.30 44.39 17.98
CA GLY A 84 26.30 44.09 16.96
C GLY A 84 25.97 42.83 16.15
N ILE A 85 25.58 41.75 16.81
CA ILE A 85 25.16 40.50 16.16
C ILE A 85 23.92 40.75 15.30
N MET A 86 22.89 41.40 15.84
CA MET A 86 21.65 41.70 15.11
C MET A 86 21.90 42.57 13.88
N GLN A 87 22.75 43.59 14.00
CA GLN A 87 23.14 44.43 12.86
C GLN A 87 23.85 43.62 11.76
N ARG A 88 24.79 42.75 12.14
CA ARG A 88 25.55 41.94 11.18
C ARG A 88 24.70 40.86 10.52
N VAL A 89 23.74 40.26 11.24
CA VAL A 89 22.75 39.34 10.66
C VAL A 89 21.90 40.06 9.60
N GLY A 90 21.45 41.28 9.87
CA GLY A 90 20.71 42.09 8.90
C GLY A 90 21.53 42.40 7.64
N LEU A 91 22.82 42.72 7.80
CA LEU A 91 23.75 42.93 6.67
C LEU A 91 23.98 41.64 5.87
N SER A 92 24.17 40.50 6.53
CA SER A 92 24.30 39.19 5.85
C SER A 92 23.08 38.85 5.00
N ALA A 93 21.88 39.11 5.51
CA ALA A 93 20.64 38.89 4.77
C ALA A 93 20.55 39.79 3.53
N ALA A 94 20.96 41.06 3.64
CA ALA A 94 21.02 41.99 2.51
C ALA A 94 22.09 41.60 1.46
N GLU A 95 23.20 41.02 1.90
CA GLU A 95 24.28 40.51 1.05
C GLU A 95 23.98 39.12 0.45
N GLY A 96 22.88 38.47 0.85
CA GLY A 96 22.47 37.15 0.35
C GLY A 96 23.25 35.97 0.97
N HIS A 97 23.94 36.18 2.09
CA HIS A 97 24.65 35.12 2.81
C HIS A 97 23.69 34.27 3.64
N PHE A 98 23.71 32.95 3.44
CA PHE A 98 22.86 32.01 4.17
C PHE A 98 23.42 31.71 5.58
N LEU A 99 22.62 32.02 6.60
CA LEU A 99 22.93 31.76 8.00
C LEU A 99 21.98 30.69 8.57
N PRO A 100 22.47 29.55 9.08
CA PRO A 100 21.61 28.44 9.52
C PRO A 100 20.69 28.77 10.69
N LEU A 101 21.21 29.39 11.76
CA LEU A 101 20.43 29.67 12.96
C LEU A 101 19.29 30.69 12.70
N PRO A 102 19.52 31.82 12.00
CA PRO A 102 18.43 32.72 11.61
C PRO A 102 17.41 32.05 10.69
N TYR A 103 17.85 31.18 9.77
CA TYR A 103 16.95 30.43 8.90
C TYR A 103 16.03 29.48 9.71
N VAL A 104 16.62 28.69 10.62
CA VAL A 104 15.87 27.78 11.49
C VAL A 104 14.92 28.55 12.41
N ALA A 105 15.38 29.67 12.97
CA ALA A 105 14.56 30.53 13.80
C ALA A 105 13.33 31.04 13.04
N ASP A 106 13.49 31.44 11.78
CA ASP A 106 12.37 31.85 10.94
C ASP A 106 11.45 30.67 10.56
N VAL A 107 12.01 29.54 10.14
CA VAL A 107 11.23 28.35 9.73
C VAL A 107 10.38 27.78 10.86
N PHE A 108 10.94 27.71 12.07
CA PHE A 108 10.26 27.16 13.24
C PHE A 108 9.64 28.23 14.15
N GLN A 109 9.71 29.51 13.74
CA GLN A 109 9.22 30.67 14.51
C GLN A 109 9.76 30.71 15.95
N LEU A 110 11.07 30.45 16.09
CA LEU A 110 11.74 30.43 17.40
C LEU A 110 11.87 31.84 17.98
N SER A 111 11.45 31.98 19.22
CA SER A 111 11.72 33.14 20.06
C SER A 111 13.22 33.36 20.27
N ALA A 112 13.60 34.58 20.65
CA ALA A 112 15.00 34.89 21.00
C ALA A 112 15.53 33.97 22.12
N LEU A 113 14.67 33.64 23.10
CA LEU A 113 15.03 32.73 24.19
C LEU A 113 15.28 31.31 23.69
N GLU A 114 14.44 30.78 22.80
CA GLU A 114 14.65 29.45 22.20
C GLU A 114 15.95 29.38 21.40
N GLN A 115 16.31 30.45 20.68
CA GLN A 115 17.58 30.54 19.97
C GLN A 115 18.78 30.51 20.92
N GLN A 116 18.71 31.19 22.05
CA GLN A 116 19.75 31.17 23.09
C GLN A 116 19.87 29.79 23.74
N ILE A 117 18.74 29.13 24.05
CA ILE A 117 18.73 27.76 24.59
C ILE A 117 19.39 26.80 23.59
N LEU A 118 19.06 26.91 22.30
CA LEU A 118 19.65 26.11 21.24
C LEU A 118 21.17 26.36 21.11
N LEU A 119 21.61 27.62 21.23
CA LEU A 119 23.03 27.99 21.22
C LEU A 119 23.79 27.33 22.37
N VAL A 120 23.26 27.35 23.59
CA VAL A 120 23.87 26.71 24.77
C VAL A 120 24.08 25.22 24.51
N ALA A 121 23.09 24.54 23.92
CA ALA A 121 23.17 23.13 23.55
C ALA A 121 24.10 22.86 22.34
N LEU A 122 24.20 23.79 21.39
CA LEU A 122 25.06 23.67 20.21
C LEU A 122 26.54 23.89 20.53
N ALA A 123 26.86 24.66 21.57
CA ALA A 123 28.23 25.04 21.91
C ALA A 123 29.16 23.82 22.13
N VAL A 124 28.65 22.75 22.77
CA VAL A 124 29.44 21.52 23.02
C VAL A 124 29.79 20.76 21.74
N GLU A 125 28.95 20.86 20.71
CA GLU A 125 29.17 20.24 19.40
C GLU A 125 30.19 21.04 18.57
N VAL A 126 30.35 22.34 18.87
CA VAL A 126 31.26 23.23 18.15
C VAL A 126 32.68 23.18 18.72
N HIS A 127 32.81 23.21 20.05
CA HIS A 127 34.12 23.24 20.69
C HIS A 127 34.14 22.54 22.06
N ARG A 128 35.11 21.62 22.24
CA ARG A 128 35.26 20.81 23.48
C ARG A 128 35.52 21.62 24.76
N LYS A 129 35.83 22.91 24.65
CA LYS A 129 35.96 23.81 25.83
C LYS A 129 34.65 23.86 26.62
N TYR A 130 33.51 23.86 25.93
CA TYR A 130 32.20 23.96 26.56
C TYR A 130 31.83 22.71 27.35
N GLU A 131 32.26 21.51 26.92
CA GLU A 131 32.09 20.28 27.72
C GLU A 131 32.72 20.43 29.12
N LYS A 132 33.92 21.01 29.18
CA LYS A 132 34.65 21.21 30.45
C LYS A 132 34.03 22.33 31.29
N LEU A 133 33.63 23.43 30.65
CA LEU A 133 33.00 24.56 31.33
C LEU A 133 31.66 24.16 31.93
N TYR A 134 30.83 23.43 31.18
CA TYR A 134 29.52 22.98 31.64
C TYR A 134 29.63 21.93 32.75
N ALA A 135 30.58 21.00 32.65
CA ALA A 135 30.82 20.04 33.72
C ALA A 135 31.25 20.74 35.02
N TYR A 136 32.08 21.78 34.91
CA TYR A 136 32.47 22.60 36.07
C TYR A 136 31.30 23.39 36.66
N LEU A 137 30.51 24.08 35.84
CA LEU A 137 29.38 24.90 36.29
C LEU A 137 28.22 24.10 36.91
N GLN A 138 28.12 22.82 36.56
CA GLN A 138 27.11 21.89 37.07
C GLN A 138 27.63 21.06 38.25
N ASP A 139 28.86 21.32 38.72
CA ASP A 139 29.53 20.59 39.80
C ASP A 139 29.57 19.06 39.61
N ASP A 140 29.55 18.59 38.36
CA ASP A 140 29.61 17.17 38.00
C ASP A 140 30.45 16.96 36.73
N VAL A 141 31.60 16.31 36.92
CA VAL A 141 32.58 16.02 35.85
C VAL A 141 32.00 15.08 34.77
N THR A 142 30.94 14.32 35.09
CA THR A 142 30.26 13.43 34.15
C THR A 142 29.23 14.15 33.27
N LEU A 143 28.73 15.32 33.70
CA LEU A 143 27.74 16.13 32.99
C LEU A 143 28.38 17.06 31.95
N LYS A 144 28.71 16.49 30.79
CA LYS A 144 29.30 17.23 29.65
C LYS A 144 28.29 17.98 28.78
N SER A 145 27.01 17.62 28.87
CA SER A 145 25.91 18.28 28.18
C SER A 145 25.22 19.28 29.12
N PRO A 146 24.68 20.39 28.60
CA PRO A 146 23.94 21.31 29.43
C PRO A 146 22.64 20.67 29.93
N THR A 147 22.32 20.86 31.21
CA THR A 147 21.01 20.53 31.79
C THR A 147 20.06 21.73 31.72
N VAL A 148 18.77 21.49 31.98
CA VAL A 148 17.78 22.55 32.12
C VAL A 148 18.17 23.53 33.23
N ASP A 149 18.71 23.04 34.36
CA ASP A 149 19.22 23.88 35.45
C ASP A 149 20.33 24.84 34.99
N LEU A 150 21.31 24.33 34.24
CA LEU A 150 22.39 25.16 33.72
C LEU A 150 21.86 26.26 32.78
N VAL A 151 20.89 25.93 31.92
CA VAL A 151 20.26 26.91 31.02
C VAL A 151 19.54 27.99 31.80
N VAL A 152 18.79 27.63 32.86
CA VAL A 152 18.12 28.59 33.74
C VAL A 152 19.15 29.51 34.41
N LYS A 153 20.25 28.97 34.92
CA LYS A 153 21.33 29.74 35.57
C LYS A 153 22.08 30.65 34.60
N LEU A 154 22.27 30.24 33.35
CA LEU A 154 22.99 31.03 32.33
C LEU A 154 22.12 32.14 31.71
N LEU A 155 20.84 31.86 31.44
CA LEU A 155 19.97 32.76 30.68
C LEU A 155 19.01 33.57 31.58
N GLY A 156 18.60 33.03 32.73
CA GLY A 156 17.62 33.67 33.60
C GLY A 156 18.23 34.78 34.46
N GLN A 157 17.54 35.92 34.56
CA GLN A 157 17.93 37.05 35.43
C GLN A 157 16.89 37.30 36.54
N THR A 158 15.69 36.75 36.37
CA THR A 158 14.56 36.88 37.29
C THR A 158 13.79 35.57 37.41
N ALA A 159 12.94 35.47 38.44
CA ALA A 159 12.02 34.33 38.59
C ALA A 159 11.05 34.19 37.40
N GLY A 160 10.72 35.29 36.74
CA GLY A 160 9.93 35.30 35.51
C GLY A 160 10.66 34.65 34.35
N ASP A 161 11.97 34.89 34.20
CA ASP A 161 12.77 34.29 33.14
C ASP A 161 12.90 32.78 33.31
N MET A 162 13.05 32.30 34.55
CA MET A 162 13.01 30.86 34.83
C MET A 162 11.70 30.23 34.36
N MET A 163 10.56 30.83 34.69
CA MET A 163 9.26 30.33 34.21
C MET A 163 9.17 30.36 32.69
N GLY A 164 9.68 31.41 32.04
CA GLY A 164 9.75 31.53 30.59
C GLY A 164 10.61 30.43 29.95
N ILE A 165 11.81 30.17 30.47
CA ILE A 165 12.70 29.10 30.02
C ILE A 165 12.04 27.73 30.17
N MET A 166 11.45 27.47 31.34
CA MET A 166 10.75 26.21 31.60
C MET A 166 9.54 26.02 30.69
N GLU A 167 8.85 27.10 30.32
CA GLU A 167 7.75 27.08 29.35
C GLU A 167 8.23 26.68 27.94
N GLN A 168 9.38 27.19 27.48
CA GLN A 168 9.96 26.80 26.20
C GLN A 168 10.46 25.35 26.18
N LEU A 169 10.85 24.82 27.34
CA LEU A 169 11.38 23.46 27.53
C LEU A 169 10.30 22.42 27.91
N ARG A 170 9.03 22.71 27.63
CA ARG A 170 7.95 21.73 27.80
C ARG A 170 8.15 20.54 26.85
N PRO A 171 7.78 19.31 27.25
CA PRO A 171 7.92 18.12 26.39
C PRO A 171 7.27 18.23 25.00
N ASN A 172 6.17 18.98 24.89
CA ASN A 172 5.44 19.22 23.64
C ASN A 172 5.77 20.59 23.00
N GLY A 173 6.80 21.28 23.49
CA GLY A 173 7.27 22.55 22.91
C GLY A 173 8.02 22.35 21.61
N THR A 174 8.25 23.45 20.87
CA THR A 174 8.96 23.47 19.58
C THR A 174 10.36 22.84 19.70
N LEU A 175 11.11 23.20 20.75
CA LEU A 175 12.46 22.70 20.98
C LEU A 175 12.53 21.17 21.16
N PHE A 176 11.65 20.58 21.97
CA PHE A 176 11.62 19.12 22.16
C PHE A 176 10.97 18.36 21.01
N SER A 177 10.12 19.02 20.24
CA SER A 177 9.49 18.41 19.07
C SER A 177 10.47 18.25 17.90
N TYR A 178 11.43 19.18 17.74
CA TYR A 178 12.30 19.22 16.56
C TYR A 178 13.79 19.17 16.85
N PHE A 179 14.26 19.77 17.95
CA PHE A 179 15.67 20.08 18.17
C PHE A 179 16.37 19.18 19.16
N PHE A 180 15.67 18.69 20.18
CA PHE A 180 16.25 17.83 21.20
C PHE A 180 15.85 16.36 21.03
N LYS A 181 16.76 15.46 21.42
CA LYS A 181 16.45 14.04 21.55
C LYS A 181 15.43 13.82 22.66
N ARG A 182 14.47 12.92 22.42
CA ARG A 182 13.62 12.37 23.46
C ARG A 182 14.41 11.28 24.19
N ASP A 183 15.11 11.64 25.27
CA ASP A 183 15.71 10.63 26.15
C ASP A 183 14.60 9.78 26.80
N GLU A 184 14.74 8.46 26.76
CA GLU A 184 13.79 7.48 27.31
C GLU A 184 13.93 7.29 28.84
N GLU A 185 14.98 7.86 29.46
CA GLU A 185 15.23 7.78 30.91
C GLU A 185 14.24 8.68 31.68
N ALA A 186 13.01 8.18 31.85
CA ALA A 186 11.86 8.83 32.45
C ALA A 186 11.96 9.15 33.96
N ASN A 187 13.15 9.06 34.56
CA ASN A 187 13.34 9.19 36.02
C ASN A 187 14.07 10.48 36.44
N ASP A 188 14.52 11.30 35.51
CA ASP A 188 15.18 12.56 35.84
C ASP A 188 14.15 13.66 36.15
N THR A 189 14.44 14.47 37.17
CA THR A 189 13.69 15.69 37.45
C THR A 189 13.81 16.67 36.27
N LEU A 190 12.86 17.59 36.10
CA LEU A 190 12.88 18.55 34.99
C LEU A 190 14.20 19.35 34.91
N LEU A 191 14.80 19.70 36.05
CA LEU A 191 16.03 20.47 36.12
C LEU A 191 17.28 19.64 35.77
N SER A 192 17.30 18.35 36.09
CA SER A 192 18.43 17.44 35.81
C SER A 192 18.43 16.90 34.38
N ARG A 193 17.36 17.15 33.61
CA ARG A 193 17.24 16.68 32.23
C ARG A 193 18.31 17.28 31.33
N LYS A 194 18.99 16.42 30.56
CA LYS A 194 20.06 16.79 29.61
C LYS A 194 19.46 17.31 28.31
N LEU A 195 20.04 18.37 27.77
CA LEU A 195 19.64 18.98 26.50
C LEU A 195 20.64 18.55 25.41
N ARG A 196 20.33 17.46 24.72
CA ARG A 196 21.13 16.93 23.61
C ARG A 196 20.43 17.21 22.29
N LEU A 197 21.15 17.89 21.39
CA LEU A 197 20.62 18.20 20.07
C LEU A 197 20.47 16.94 19.22
N GLU A 198 19.45 16.96 18.37
CA GLU A 198 19.23 15.94 17.37
C GLU A 198 20.35 15.97 16.30
N PRO A 199 20.94 14.82 15.90
CA PRO A 199 22.08 14.79 14.99
C PRO A 199 21.80 15.49 13.65
N ARG A 200 20.56 15.39 13.15
CA ARG A 200 20.13 16.06 11.91
C ARG A 200 20.18 17.58 12.04
N MET A 201 19.83 18.12 13.21
CA MET A 201 19.88 19.57 13.47
C MET A 201 21.32 20.06 13.63
N ILE A 202 22.19 19.29 14.26
CA ILE A 202 23.62 19.59 14.35
C ILE A 202 24.22 19.68 12.94
N ARG A 203 24.01 18.66 12.10
CA ARG A 203 24.50 18.63 10.70
C ARG A 203 23.99 19.82 9.89
N PHE A 204 22.73 20.22 10.09
CA PHE A 204 22.14 21.39 9.43
C PHE A 204 22.78 22.70 9.91
N LEU A 205 22.87 22.91 11.22
CA LEU A 205 23.38 24.14 11.83
C LEU A 205 24.87 24.35 11.56
N LEU A 206 25.65 23.26 11.49
CA LEU A 206 27.08 23.29 11.17
C LEU A 206 27.38 23.23 9.66
N GLN A 207 26.33 23.17 8.82
CA GLN A 207 26.44 23.11 7.35
C GLN A 207 27.33 21.97 6.84
N THR A 208 27.28 20.78 7.46
CA THR A 208 28.10 19.63 7.04
C THR A 208 27.56 18.93 5.77
N GLY A 209 26.41 19.37 5.24
CA GLY A 209 25.91 19.00 3.91
C GLY A 209 25.20 17.63 3.81
N GLU A 210 25.15 16.87 4.90
CA GLU A 210 24.52 15.52 4.89
C GLU A 210 23.03 15.60 5.22
N GLY A 211 22.20 14.96 4.40
CA GLY A 211 20.77 14.74 4.67
C GLY A 211 20.51 13.73 5.79
N ASP A 212 19.24 13.46 6.09
CA ASP A 212 18.88 12.36 7.00
C ASP A 212 19.07 11.01 6.27
N GLU A 213 19.97 10.16 6.78
CA GLU A 213 20.34 8.88 6.16
C GLU A 213 19.18 7.88 6.08
N VAL A 214 18.25 7.94 7.04
CA VAL A 214 17.07 7.08 7.08
C VAL A 214 16.06 7.55 6.04
N LEU A 215 15.78 8.86 6.02
CA LEU A 215 14.88 9.42 5.01
C LEU A 215 15.46 9.33 3.60
N ALA A 216 16.78 9.35 3.41
CA ALA A 216 17.38 9.20 2.08
C ALA A 216 17.01 7.87 1.39
N ARG A 217 16.63 6.83 2.16
CA ARG A 217 16.22 5.52 1.63
C ARG A 217 14.73 5.42 1.34
N CYS A 218 13.90 6.15 2.09
CA CYS A 218 12.44 6.02 2.04
C CYS A 218 11.71 7.32 1.65
N ALA A 219 12.42 8.42 1.40
CA ALA A 219 11.84 9.71 1.04
C ALA A 219 12.38 10.22 -0.30
N GLN A 220 11.51 10.87 -1.06
CA GLN A 220 11.83 11.54 -2.32
C GLN A 220 11.40 13.01 -2.23
N THR A 221 12.34 13.91 -2.51
CA THR A 221 12.06 15.35 -2.58
C THR A 221 11.83 15.78 -4.02
N PHE A 222 10.78 16.54 -4.26
CA PHE A 222 10.45 17.13 -5.55
C PHE A 222 10.48 18.66 -5.47
N ASP A 223 11.13 19.29 -6.44
CA ASP A 223 11.20 20.74 -6.52
C ASP A 223 10.02 21.31 -7.32
N PRO A 224 9.46 22.47 -6.91
CA PRO A 224 8.31 23.07 -7.59
C PRO A 224 8.64 23.55 -9.01
N ASN A 225 9.93 23.73 -9.34
CA ASN A 225 10.36 24.18 -10.67
C ASN A 225 10.63 23.02 -11.64
N GLU A 226 10.51 21.77 -11.18
CA GLU A 226 10.69 20.59 -12.03
C GLU A 226 9.50 20.46 -13.01
N PRO A 227 9.74 20.15 -14.30
CA PRO A 227 8.66 19.90 -15.24
C PRO A 227 7.88 18.63 -14.85
N LEU A 228 6.56 18.73 -14.74
CA LEU A 228 5.68 17.60 -14.45
C LEU A 228 4.99 17.08 -15.72
N PRO A 229 4.78 15.76 -15.84
CA PRO A 229 3.95 15.21 -16.91
C PRO A 229 2.51 15.68 -16.77
N ALA A 230 1.83 15.87 -17.90
CA ALA A 230 0.43 16.25 -17.95
C ALA A 230 -0.47 15.15 -17.34
N LEU A 231 -1.56 15.57 -16.70
CA LEU A 231 -2.58 14.65 -16.19
C LEU A 231 -3.44 14.14 -17.34
N ARG A 232 -3.35 12.84 -17.67
CA ARG A 232 -4.16 12.20 -18.72
C ARG A 232 -5.58 11.82 -18.25
N TRP A 233 -5.86 11.94 -16.95
CA TRP A 233 -7.16 11.64 -16.33
C TRP A 233 -7.39 12.55 -15.13
N GLU A 234 -8.66 12.86 -14.87
CA GLU A 234 -9.09 13.69 -13.74
C GLU A 234 -8.45 15.10 -13.68
N GLU A 235 -8.22 15.73 -14.83
CA GLU A 235 -7.76 17.12 -14.90
C GLU A 235 -8.72 18.09 -14.18
N ASN A 236 -10.03 17.85 -14.29
CA ASN A 236 -11.06 18.61 -13.56
C ASN A 236 -10.86 18.55 -12.03
N VAL A 237 -10.44 17.39 -11.50
CA VAL A 237 -10.17 17.21 -10.07
C VAL A 237 -8.94 18.02 -9.68
N GLN A 238 -7.90 18.03 -10.52
CA GLN A 238 -6.74 18.88 -10.27
C GLN A 238 -7.09 20.36 -10.30
N GLU A 239 -7.98 20.77 -11.21
CA GLU A 239 -8.45 22.16 -11.27
C GLU A 239 -9.26 22.53 -10.01
N GLN A 240 -10.07 21.60 -9.48
CA GLN A 240 -10.75 21.77 -8.19
C GLN A 240 -9.76 21.89 -7.03
N LEU A 241 -8.69 21.07 -7.00
CA LEU A 241 -7.63 21.17 -6.00
C LEU A 241 -6.93 22.52 -6.06
N ARG A 242 -6.60 23.02 -7.26
CA ARG A 242 -6.01 24.36 -7.44
C ARG A 242 -6.91 25.45 -6.88
N ARG A 243 -8.18 25.48 -7.30
CA ARG A 243 -9.17 26.46 -6.81
C ARG A 243 -9.35 26.38 -5.29
N PHE A 244 -9.35 25.18 -4.74
CA PHE A 244 -9.49 24.98 -3.30
C PHE A 244 -8.31 25.56 -2.53
N VAL A 245 -7.09 25.27 -3.00
CA VAL A 245 -5.87 25.80 -2.41
C VAL A 245 -5.85 27.33 -2.50
N ASP A 246 -6.22 27.90 -3.64
CA ASP A 246 -6.29 29.36 -3.84
C ASP A 246 -7.29 30.01 -2.87
N THR A 247 -8.44 29.36 -2.64
CA THR A 247 -9.48 29.85 -1.71
C THR A 247 -9.01 29.80 -0.26
N ASN A 248 -8.16 28.82 0.08
CA ASN A 248 -7.64 28.59 1.43
C ASN A 248 -6.17 29.00 1.56
N ALA A 249 -5.69 29.95 0.74
CA ALA A 249 -4.28 30.36 0.75
C ALA A 249 -3.83 30.95 2.10
N ALA A 250 -4.77 31.47 2.91
CA ALA A 250 -4.51 31.97 4.26
C ALA A 250 -4.36 30.85 5.31
N GLU A 251 -4.86 29.65 5.03
CA GLU A 251 -4.78 28.49 5.92
C GLU A 251 -3.44 27.79 5.72
N THR A 252 -2.68 27.60 6.80
CA THR A 252 -1.39 26.93 6.74
C THR A 252 -1.53 25.41 6.80
N ALA A 253 -2.57 24.92 7.50
CA ALA A 253 -2.77 23.51 7.83
C ALA A 253 -3.81 22.82 6.92
N LEU A 254 -3.43 22.63 5.65
CA LEU A 254 -4.22 21.89 4.66
C LEU A 254 -3.87 20.39 4.70
N LEU A 255 -4.87 19.52 4.78
CA LEU A 255 -4.70 18.07 4.78
C LEU A 255 -5.49 17.43 3.63
N PHE A 256 -4.79 16.77 2.72
CA PHE A 256 -5.37 16.07 1.58
C PHE A 256 -5.18 14.56 1.75
N LEU A 257 -6.27 13.81 1.83
CA LEU A 257 -6.25 12.36 1.71
C LEU A 257 -6.57 11.98 0.27
N ILE A 258 -5.59 11.44 -0.45
CA ILE A 258 -5.76 10.96 -1.83
C ILE A 258 -5.75 9.44 -1.81
N SER A 259 -6.92 8.84 -2.05
CA SER A 259 -7.12 7.40 -2.13
C SER A 259 -7.39 6.95 -3.57
N GLY A 260 -7.11 5.68 -3.88
CA GLY A 260 -7.38 5.09 -5.19
C GLY A 260 -6.43 3.94 -5.51
N ASN A 261 -6.70 3.24 -6.61
CA ASN A 261 -5.92 2.05 -7.00
C ASN A 261 -4.44 2.39 -7.31
N PRO A 262 -3.52 1.40 -7.22
CA PRO A 262 -2.14 1.57 -7.67
C PRO A 262 -2.09 2.11 -9.10
N GLY A 263 -1.21 3.08 -9.36
CA GLY A 263 -1.06 3.70 -10.69
C GLY A 263 -2.13 4.73 -11.09
N SER A 264 -3.08 5.08 -10.22
CA SER A 264 -4.12 6.10 -10.52
C SER A 264 -3.62 7.55 -10.60
N GLY A 265 -2.33 7.80 -10.37
CA GLY A 265 -1.77 9.16 -10.42
C GLY A 265 -1.81 9.92 -9.08
N LYS A 266 -2.08 9.26 -7.95
CA LYS A 266 -2.15 9.89 -6.61
C LYS A 266 -0.95 10.80 -6.29
N LYS A 267 0.27 10.27 -6.50
CA LYS A 267 1.53 11.02 -6.29
C LYS A 267 1.64 12.20 -7.25
N LEU A 268 1.14 12.06 -8.48
CA LEU A 268 1.19 13.12 -9.50
C LEU A 268 0.25 14.28 -9.15
N HIS A 269 -0.95 14.02 -8.65
CA HIS A 269 -1.85 15.06 -8.12
C HIS A 269 -1.23 15.82 -6.94
N ALA A 270 -0.58 15.13 -6.00
CA ALA A 270 0.15 15.77 -4.91
C ALA A 270 1.29 16.67 -5.43
N ARG A 271 2.05 16.20 -6.42
CA ARG A 271 3.13 16.99 -7.07
C ARG A 271 2.59 18.25 -7.77
N HIS A 272 1.53 18.13 -8.58
CA HIS A 272 0.90 19.28 -9.25
C HIS A 272 0.36 20.30 -8.27
N THR A 273 -0.22 19.84 -7.15
CA THR A 273 -0.74 20.73 -6.11
C THR A 273 0.40 21.44 -5.35
N ALA A 274 1.50 20.74 -5.04
CA ALA A 274 2.68 21.34 -4.42
C ALA A 274 3.38 22.35 -5.36
N GLN A 275 3.48 22.04 -6.65
CA GLN A 275 4.02 22.96 -7.66
C GLN A 275 3.17 24.22 -7.79
N HIS A 276 1.84 24.10 -7.80
CA HIS A 276 0.93 25.25 -7.80
C HIS A 276 1.10 26.15 -6.57
N LEU A 277 1.38 25.54 -5.41
CA LEU A 277 1.72 26.24 -4.16
C LEU A 277 3.13 26.86 -4.15
N GLY A 278 3.98 26.58 -5.14
CA GLY A 278 5.39 26.97 -5.15
C GLY A 278 6.20 26.31 -4.03
N LYS A 279 5.73 25.19 -3.46
CA LYS A 279 6.41 24.48 -2.37
C LYS A 279 7.11 23.22 -2.88
N LYS A 280 8.26 22.91 -2.28
CA LYS A 280 8.87 21.57 -2.41
C LYS A 280 7.92 20.52 -1.85
N LEU A 281 8.04 19.27 -2.28
CA LEU A 281 7.27 18.16 -1.74
C LEU A 281 8.22 17.06 -1.28
N VAL A 282 8.17 16.70 0.00
CA VAL A 282 8.89 15.55 0.57
C VAL A 282 7.93 14.39 0.69
N LEU A 283 8.04 13.40 -0.19
CA LEU A 283 7.21 12.19 -0.20
C LEU A 283 7.93 11.04 0.51
N VAL A 284 7.43 10.65 1.69
CA VAL A 284 7.94 9.52 2.49
C VAL A 284 7.11 8.27 2.21
N ASN A 285 7.79 7.14 1.97
CA ASN A 285 7.20 5.83 1.78
C ASN A 285 7.21 5.07 3.11
N LEU A 286 6.03 4.99 3.75
CA LEU A 286 5.87 4.30 5.03
C LEU A 286 6.15 2.79 4.91
N ARG A 287 5.96 2.19 3.73
CA ARG A 287 6.28 0.77 3.52
C ARG A 287 7.77 0.51 3.67
N GLU A 288 8.59 1.33 3.02
CA GLU A 288 10.06 1.22 3.08
C GLU A 288 10.57 1.63 4.46
N ALA A 289 10.01 2.69 5.06
CA ALA A 289 10.46 3.17 6.36
C ALA A 289 10.20 2.19 7.52
N LEU A 290 9.10 1.42 7.46
CA LEU A 290 8.74 0.46 8.50
C LEU A 290 9.44 -0.91 8.35
N GLN A 291 10.09 -1.18 7.21
CA GLN A 291 10.86 -2.42 7.01
C GLN A 291 12.16 -2.45 7.84
N ASP A 292 12.72 -1.28 8.17
CA ASP A 292 14.00 -1.14 8.90
C ASP A 292 13.84 -1.23 10.43
N GLU A 293 12.74 -1.84 10.92
CA GLU A 293 12.39 -1.95 12.35
C GLU A 293 12.35 -0.60 13.11
N GLN A 294 12.34 0.52 12.39
CA GLN A 294 12.26 1.86 12.98
C GLN A 294 10.83 2.08 13.52
N PRO A 295 10.69 2.61 14.74
CA PRO A 295 9.37 2.89 15.29
C PRO A 295 8.72 4.06 14.53
N LEU A 296 7.42 3.94 14.26
CA LEU A 296 6.64 4.94 13.50
C LEU A 296 6.80 6.41 14.01
N PRO A 297 6.82 6.69 15.34
CA PRO A 297 7.04 8.05 15.84
C PRO A 297 8.36 8.68 15.36
N ASP A 298 9.42 7.88 15.23
CA ASP A 298 10.74 8.38 14.83
C ASP A 298 10.75 8.72 13.34
N VAL A 299 10.14 7.86 12.51
CA VAL A 299 9.99 8.13 11.07
C VAL A 299 9.19 9.40 10.84
N LEU A 300 8.07 9.57 11.54
CA LEU A 300 7.20 10.75 11.38
C LEU A 300 7.87 12.03 11.90
N SER A 301 8.53 11.98 13.06
CA SER A 301 9.24 13.16 13.59
C SER A 301 10.37 13.61 12.66
N ARG A 302 11.13 12.67 12.09
CA ARG A 302 12.14 12.96 11.05
C ARG A 302 11.50 13.57 9.81
N ALA A 303 10.42 12.99 9.29
CA ALA A 303 9.73 13.47 8.10
C ALA A 303 9.19 14.89 8.28
N VAL A 304 8.55 15.17 9.42
CA VAL A 304 8.05 16.48 9.80
C VAL A 304 9.17 17.51 9.93
N ARG A 305 10.30 17.12 10.53
CA ARG A 305 11.48 17.99 10.69
C ARG A 305 12.08 18.35 9.33
N GLU A 306 12.23 17.37 8.44
CA GLU A 306 12.76 17.60 7.08
C GLU A 306 11.80 18.46 6.25
N ALA A 307 10.48 18.25 6.37
CA ALA A 307 9.49 19.08 5.69
C ALA A 307 9.55 20.55 6.13
N HIS A 308 9.69 20.83 7.44
CA HIS A 308 9.90 22.19 7.92
C HIS A 308 11.22 22.78 7.40
N LEU A 309 12.34 22.08 7.58
CA LEU A 309 13.66 22.55 7.14
C LEU A 309 13.69 22.93 5.66
N GLN A 310 12.97 22.22 4.80
CA GLN A 310 12.92 22.49 3.36
C GLN A 310 11.79 23.45 2.96
N ARG A 311 10.98 23.94 3.92
CA ARG A 311 9.71 24.66 3.69
C ARG A 311 8.79 23.92 2.70
N ALA A 312 8.80 22.59 2.81
CA ALA A 312 8.13 21.68 1.89
C ALA A 312 6.74 21.29 2.41
N ALA A 313 5.88 20.87 1.49
CA ALA A 313 4.72 20.04 1.81
C ALA A 313 5.18 18.63 2.19
N LEU A 314 4.49 18.02 3.15
CA LEU A 314 4.75 16.65 3.59
C LEU A 314 3.83 15.67 2.85
N GLY A 315 4.37 14.68 2.19
CA GLY A 315 3.62 13.59 1.59
C GLY A 315 3.92 12.28 2.30
N LEU A 316 2.90 11.57 2.78
CA LEU A 316 3.04 10.22 3.35
C LEU A 316 2.36 9.23 2.41
N THR A 317 3.11 8.26 1.89
CA THR A 317 2.59 7.20 1.02
C THR A 317 2.53 5.88 1.77
N GLY A 318 1.52 5.06 1.46
CA GLY A 318 1.32 3.79 2.16
C GLY A 318 0.55 3.91 3.48
N VAL A 319 -0.24 4.98 3.65
CA VAL A 319 -0.97 5.25 4.91
C VAL A 319 -1.99 4.14 5.25
N HIS A 320 -2.48 3.41 4.25
CA HIS A 320 -3.33 2.23 4.44
C HIS A 320 -2.68 1.14 5.32
N LEU A 321 -1.35 1.08 5.40
CA LEU A 321 -0.63 0.12 6.25
C LEU A 321 -0.87 0.37 7.74
N LEU A 322 -1.19 1.61 8.12
CA LEU A 322 -1.55 1.97 9.50
C LEU A 322 -2.95 1.47 9.89
N LEU A 323 -3.72 0.98 8.91
CA LEU A 323 -5.07 0.44 9.09
C LEU A 323 -5.05 -1.11 9.09
N GLU A 324 -3.86 -1.72 9.05
CA GLU A 324 -3.70 -3.17 9.05
C GLU A 324 -3.35 -3.67 10.46
N GLY A 325 -3.81 -4.87 10.82
CA GLY A 325 -3.64 -5.44 12.16
C GLY A 325 -4.88 -5.31 13.06
N ASP A 326 -4.70 -5.52 14.36
CA ASP A 326 -5.78 -5.46 15.36
C ASP A 326 -6.17 -4.00 15.69
N GLU A 327 -7.41 -3.77 16.14
CA GLU A 327 -7.96 -2.44 16.44
C GLU A 327 -7.09 -1.64 17.41
N ALA A 328 -6.49 -2.29 18.41
CA ALA A 328 -5.64 -1.63 19.39
C ALA A 328 -4.37 -1.04 18.74
N LEU A 329 -3.77 -1.77 17.79
CA LEU A 329 -2.60 -1.31 17.05
C LEU A 329 -2.96 -0.17 16.11
N GLN A 330 -4.07 -0.30 15.37
CA GLN A 330 -4.56 0.74 14.47
C GLN A 330 -4.81 2.06 15.24
N ARG A 331 -5.50 2.01 16.38
CA ARG A 331 -5.74 3.20 17.22
C ARG A 331 -4.46 3.86 17.69
N LYS A 332 -3.47 3.06 18.12
CA LYS A 332 -2.15 3.56 18.52
C LYS A 332 -1.42 4.25 17.36
N GLN A 333 -1.42 3.64 16.18
CA GLN A 333 -0.75 4.18 14.99
C GLN A 333 -1.43 5.46 14.48
N ILE A 334 -2.77 5.51 14.48
CA ILE A 334 -3.54 6.71 14.12
C ILE A 334 -3.27 7.84 15.12
N PHE A 335 -3.22 7.54 16.42
CA PHE A 335 -2.88 8.52 17.44
C PHE A 335 -1.49 9.12 17.23
N ILE A 336 -0.48 8.28 16.97
CA ILE A 336 0.88 8.73 16.66
C ILE A 336 0.90 9.62 15.40
N LEU A 337 0.14 9.25 14.36
CA LEU A 337 0.02 10.07 13.16
C LEU A 337 -0.65 11.42 13.47
N GLN A 338 -1.68 11.43 14.31
CA GLN A 338 -2.36 12.65 14.72
C GLN A 338 -1.41 13.59 15.47
N GLU A 339 -0.64 13.10 16.44
CA GLU A 339 0.40 13.90 17.12
C GLU A 339 1.44 14.44 16.12
N ALA A 340 1.88 13.55 15.22
CA ALA A 340 2.64 13.84 13.99
C ALA A 340 2.18 15.13 13.29
N LEU A 341 0.89 15.10 12.94
CA LEU A 341 0.25 16.13 12.18
C LEU A 341 0.02 17.37 13.04
N GLU A 342 -0.49 17.29 14.26
CA GLU A 342 -0.70 18.43 15.15
C GLU A 342 0.53 19.34 15.28
N VAL A 343 1.71 18.72 15.36
CA VAL A 343 3.03 19.36 15.33
C VAL A 343 3.32 19.99 13.96
N PHE A 344 3.06 19.30 12.85
CA PHE A 344 3.23 19.86 11.49
C PHE A 344 1.97 20.60 10.98
N ARG A 345 1.93 21.92 11.11
CA ARG A 345 0.83 22.78 10.61
C ARG A 345 0.97 23.18 9.14
N GLY A 346 1.82 22.49 8.36
CA GLY A 346 1.96 22.73 6.92
C GLY A 346 0.99 21.94 6.05
N VAL A 347 1.18 22.03 4.73
CA VAL A 347 0.40 21.28 3.74
C VAL A 347 0.83 19.82 3.75
N THR A 348 -0.14 18.92 3.98
CA THR A 348 0.11 17.48 4.04
C THR A 348 -0.73 16.69 3.04
N PHE A 349 -0.11 15.74 2.36
CA PHE A 349 -0.74 14.77 1.47
C PHE A 349 -0.63 13.35 2.06
N LEU A 350 -1.75 12.73 2.40
CA LEU A 350 -1.84 11.32 2.75
C LEU A 350 -2.23 10.53 1.52
N VAL A 351 -1.35 9.66 1.04
CA VAL A 351 -1.58 8.83 -0.15
C VAL A 351 -1.87 7.40 0.28
N SER A 352 -3.09 6.97 -0.01
CA SER A 352 -3.61 5.66 0.37
C SER A 352 -4.04 4.83 -0.85
N GLU A 353 -3.99 3.50 -0.72
CA GLU A 353 -4.55 2.58 -1.71
C GLU A 353 -6.00 2.21 -1.39
N LYS A 354 -6.37 2.26 -0.10
CA LYS A 354 -7.71 2.00 0.40
C LYS A 354 -8.37 3.34 0.83
N PRO A 355 -9.67 3.53 0.61
CA PRO A 355 -10.37 4.70 1.11
C PRO A 355 -10.37 4.71 2.64
N TRP A 356 -10.20 5.88 3.26
CA TRP A 356 -10.15 6.03 4.71
C TRP A 356 -10.92 7.29 5.14
N LYS A 357 -12.00 7.14 5.90
CA LYS A 357 -12.85 8.30 6.25
C LYS A 357 -12.27 9.22 7.34
N ALA A 358 -11.22 8.75 8.03
CA ALA A 358 -10.37 9.47 9.00
C ALA A 358 -11.04 10.64 9.74
N PRO A 359 -12.15 10.44 10.48
CA PRO A 359 -12.80 11.53 11.22
C PRO A 359 -11.87 12.16 12.27
N GLU A 360 -10.94 11.39 12.83
CA GLU A 360 -9.99 11.80 13.86
C GLU A 360 -9.03 12.90 13.36
N LEU A 361 -8.66 12.85 12.07
CA LEU A 361 -7.70 13.78 11.47
C LEU A 361 -8.29 15.14 11.09
N ARG A 362 -9.60 15.36 11.29
CA ARG A 362 -10.31 16.58 10.88
C ARG A 362 -10.19 17.74 11.86
N GLN A 363 -9.74 17.49 13.10
CA GLN A 363 -9.74 18.52 14.14
C GLN A 363 -8.68 19.60 13.85
N GLY A 364 -9.13 20.86 13.79
CA GLY A 364 -8.26 22.03 13.66
C GLY A 364 -7.53 22.15 12.31
N ARG A 365 -8.03 21.49 11.25
CA ARG A 365 -7.47 21.52 9.90
C ARG A 365 -8.55 21.52 8.84
N VAL A 366 -8.21 22.08 7.69
CA VAL A 366 -9.03 21.96 6.48
C VAL A 366 -8.70 20.62 5.82
N PHE A 367 -9.68 19.72 5.79
CA PHE A 367 -9.52 18.33 5.35
C PHE A 367 -10.29 18.07 4.04
N ILE A 368 -9.61 17.48 3.05
CA ILE A 368 -10.21 16.95 1.82
C ILE A 368 -9.95 15.45 1.72
N ASP A 369 -11.01 14.69 1.46
CA ASP A 369 -10.94 13.30 1.04
C ASP A 369 -11.21 13.23 -0.48
N LEU A 370 -10.21 12.77 -1.22
CA LEU A 370 -10.24 12.62 -2.67
C LEU A 370 -10.05 11.14 -3.02
N ALA A 371 -11.07 10.54 -3.62
CA ALA A 371 -11.00 9.18 -4.15
C ALA A 371 -10.88 9.22 -5.68
N LEU A 372 -9.69 8.92 -6.20
CA LEU A 372 -9.43 8.86 -7.64
C LEU A 372 -10.09 7.60 -8.23
N GLN A 373 -10.82 7.78 -9.32
CA GLN A 373 -11.55 6.69 -9.96
C GLN A 373 -10.74 6.04 -11.07
N VAL A 374 -11.05 4.78 -11.38
CA VAL A 374 -10.52 4.12 -12.58
C VAL A 374 -11.16 4.78 -13.81
N PRO A 375 -10.39 5.14 -14.85
CA PRO A 375 -10.95 5.83 -16.01
C PRO A 375 -12.03 4.98 -16.69
N PRO A 376 -13.12 5.57 -17.22
CA PRO A 376 -14.14 4.86 -18.00
C PRO A 376 -13.58 4.24 -19.28
N ASP A 377 -14.28 3.26 -19.86
CA ASP A 377 -13.85 2.49 -21.03
C ASP A 377 -13.39 3.36 -22.21
N LEU A 378 -14.16 4.41 -22.55
CA LEU A 378 -13.82 5.32 -23.65
C LEU A 378 -12.53 6.11 -23.38
N VAL A 379 -12.26 6.44 -22.11
CA VAL A 379 -11.04 7.15 -21.72
C VAL A 379 -9.87 6.19 -21.68
N ARG A 380 -10.04 4.98 -21.12
CA ARG A 380 -9.00 3.94 -21.15
C ARG A 380 -8.58 3.63 -22.59
N LYS A 381 -9.53 3.55 -23.53
CA LYS A 381 -9.22 3.37 -24.96
C LYS A 381 -8.25 4.46 -25.45
N LYS A 382 -8.54 5.73 -25.21
CA LYS A 382 -7.66 6.84 -25.61
C LYS A 382 -6.29 6.76 -24.94
N VAL A 383 -6.25 6.42 -23.66
CA VAL A 383 -4.99 6.26 -22.91
C VAL A 383 -4.15 5.10 -23.47
N TRP A 384 -4.78 3.99 -23.84
CA TRP A 384 -4.12 2.88 -24.53
C TRP A 384 -3.54 3.32 -25.88
N GLU A 385 -4.34 4.01 -26.71
CA GLU A 385 -3.91 4.55 -28.01
C GLU A 385 -2.72 5.50 -27.84
N GLU A 386 -2.82 6.50 -26.97
CA GLU A 386 -1.77 7.49 -26.70
C GLU A 386 -0.48 6.85 -26.14
N ALA A 387 -0.62 5.95 -25.16
CA ALA A 387 0.52 5.27 -24.57
C ALA A 387 1.21 4.34 -25.58
N SER A 388 0.45 3.72 -26.49
CA SER A 388 0.98 2.83 -27.52
C SER A 388 1.84 3.54 -28.58
N LEU A 389 1.67 4.85 -28.78
CA LEU A 389 2.44 5.64 -29.77
C LEU A 389 3.97 5.58 -29.55
N SER A 390 4.40 5.29 -28.33
CA SER A 390 5.82 5.13 -27.99
C SER A 390 6.37 3.71 -28.24
N PHE A 391 5.55 2.80 -28.78
CA PHE A 391 5.84 1.39 -28.95
C PHE A 391 5.48 0.91 -30.36
N THR A 392 6.17 -0.12 -30.86
CA THR A 392 5.80 -0.84 -32.08
C THR A 392 4.75 -1.89 -31.72
N VAL A 393 3.53 -1.75 -32.22
CA VAL A 393 2.38 -2.63 -31.92
C VAL A 393 1.84 -3.24 -33.21
N ALA A 394 1.35 -4.47 -33.14
CA ALA A 394 0.73 -5.15 -34.27
C ALA A 394 -0.63 -4.50 -34.66
N ASP A 395 -0.95 -4.47 -35.95
CA ASP A 395 -2.18 -3.84 -36.48
C ASP A 395 -3.49 -4.51 -36.00
N GLU A 396 -3.40 -5.75 -35.50
CA GLU A 396 -4.55 -6.55 -35.03
C GLU A 396 -5.03 -6.16 -33.61
N LEU A 397 -4.33 -5.25 -32.92
CA LEU A 397 -4.66 -4.83 -31.56
C LEU A 397 -5.89 -3.93 -31.50
N ASP A 398 -6.99 -4.47 -30.96
CA ASP A 398 -8.17 -3.69 -30.64
C ASP A 398 -8.08 -3.07 -29.24
N TRP A 399 -7.72 -1.78 -29.18
CA TRP A 399 -7.67 -1.01 -27.93
C TRP A 399 -9.03 -0.88 -27.22
N ARG A 400 -10.13 -1.02 -27.95
CA ARG A 400 -11.48 -1.03 -27.37
C ARG A 400 -11.70 -2.31 -26.58
N ALA A 401 -11.32 -3.46 -27.16
CA ALA A 401 -11.38 -4.75 -26.48
C ALA A 401 -10.49 -4.74 -25.23
N MET A 402 -9.26 -4.23 -25.34
CA MET A 402 -8.33 -4.09 -24.20
C MET A 402 -8.89 -3.19 -23.09
N ALA A 403 -9.44 -2.03 -23.45
CA ALA A 403 -10.03 -1.09 -22.51
C ALA A 403 -11.26 -1.66 -21.79
N GLY A 404 -12.10 -2.43 -22.48
CA GLY A 404 -13.25 -3.10 -21.85
C GLY A 404 -12.84 -4.27 -20.95
N LYS A 405 -11.81 -5.02 -21.35
CA LYS A 405 -11.33 -6.22 -20.66
C LYS A 405 -10.54 -5.90 -19.38
N PHE A 406 -9.59 -4.98 -19.45
CA PHE A 406 -8.72 -4.63 -18.32
C PHE A 406 -9.12 -3.29 -17.69
N ARG A 407 -9.52 -3.30 -16.42
CA ARG A 407 -9.91 -2.10 -15.67
C ARG A 407 -8.73 -1.42 -15.03
N PHE A 408 -7.74 -1.11 -15.85
CA PHE A 408 -6.46 -0.60 -15.39
C PHE A 408 -6.49 0.91 -15.19
N THR A 409 -5.70 1.36 -14.22
CA THR A 409 -5.31 2.76 -14.08
C THR A 409 -4.31 3.16 -15.17
N ILE A 410 -4.08 4.46 -15.37
CA ILE A 410 -3.11 4.94 -16.37
C ILE A 410 -1.73 4.32 -16.15
N GLY A 411 -1.25 4.29 -14.90
CA GLY A 411 0.06 3.72 -14.59
C GLY A 411 0.14 2.22 -14.90
N GLN A 412 -0.94 1.47 -14.68
CA GLN A 412 -1.00 0.04 -15.04
C GLN A 412 -0.99 -0.16 -16.56
N ILE A 413 -1.65 0.72 -17.34
CA ILE A 413 -1.60 0.67 -18.81
C ILE A 413 -0.16 0.85 -19.31
N GLU A 414 0.55 1.88 -18.81
CA GLU A 414 1.94 2.15 -19.20
C GLU A 414 2.89 1.02 -18.81
N GLN A 415 2.77 0.50 -17.59
CA GLN A 415 3.56 -0.63 -17.12
C GLN A 415 3.28 -1.90 -17.93
N SER A 416 2.04 -2.11 -18.40
CA SER A 416 1.68 -3.22 -19.31
C SER A 416 2.41 -3.16 -20.63
N LEU A 417 2.47 -1.98 -21.25
CA LEU A 417 3.18 -1.81 -22.53
C LEU A 417 4.69 -1.97 -22.35
N LEU A 418 5.26 -1.44 -21.27
CA LEU A 418 6.68 -1.61 -20.93
C LEU A 418 7.04 -3.09 -20.70
N ALA A 419 6.22 -3.81 -19.92
CA ALA A 419 6.43 -5.23 -19.67
C ALA A 419 6.23 -6.09 -20.93
N ALA A 420 5.24 -5.77 -21.76
CA ALA A 420 5.02 -6.44 -23.04
C ALA A 420 6.23 -6.27 -23.98
N LYS A 421 6.76 -5.04 -24.08
CA LYS A 421 7.99 -4.75 -24.84
C LYS A 421 9.19 -5.54 -24.30
N ALA A 422 9.40 -5.54 -22.98
CA ALA A 422 10.50 -6.27 -22.36
C ALA A 422 10.41 -7.79 -22.64
N ASN A 423 9.21 -8.36 -22.58
CA ASN A 423 8.98 -9.77 -22.88
C ASN A 423 9.16 -10.12 -24.36
N ALA A 424 8.73 -9.23 -25.27
CA ALA A 424 8.95 -9.40 -26.71
C ALA A 424 10.45 -9.38 -27.05
N HIS A 425 11.21 -8.44 -26.48
CA HIS A 425 12.67 -8.38 -26.61
C HIS A 425 13.41 -9.60 -26.04
N TRP A 426 12.86 -10.26 -25.03
CA TRP A 426 13.46 -11.46 -24.45
C TRP A 426 13.27 -12.70 -25.33
N GLN A 427 12.15 -12.77 -26.05
CA GLN A 427 11.79 -13.94 -26.86
C GLN A 427 12.23 -13.83 -28.33
N GLN A 428 12.43 -12.63 -28.87
CA GLN A 428 12.76 -12.35 -30.27
C GLN A 428 13.69 -11.11 -30.43
N ASP A 429 13.94 -10.67 -31.66
CA ASP A 429 14.76 -9.50 -31.99
C ASP A 429 14.20 -8.16 -31.47
N ALA A 430 15.06 -7.15 -31.41
CA ALA A 430 14.77 -5.83 -30.82
C ALA A 430 13.59 -5.08 -31.46
N ASP A 431 13.26 -5.32 -32.73
CA ASP A 431 12.19 -4.60 -33.43
C ASP A 431 10.87 -5.38 -33.54
N THR A 432 10.72 -6.46 -32.76
CA THR A 432 9.50 -7.28 -32.78
C THR A 432 8.30 -6.47 -32.28
N PRO A 433 7.21 -6.35 -33.07
CA PRO A 433 6.00 -5.66 -32.63
C PRO A 433 5.35 -6.40 -31.46
N ILE A 434 4.75 -5.65 -30.54
CA ILE A 434 3.94 -6.21 -29.45
C ILE A 434 2.69 -6.86 -30.07
N ASP A 435 2.56 -8.17 -29.93
CA ASP A 435 1.38 -8.92 -30.32
C ASP A 435 0.31 -8.93 -29.20
N LEU A 436 -0.91 -9.35 -29.55
CA LEU A 436 -2.03 -9.41 -28.61
C LEU A 436 -1.74 -10.35 -27.43
N ASP A 437 -1.07 -11.47 -27.67
CA ASP A 437 -0.78 -12.47 -26.65
C ASP A 437 0.30 -12.01 -25.66
N ALA A 438 1.37 -11.36 -26.12
CA ALA A 438 2.37 -10.76 -25.23
C ALA A 438 1.77 -9.64 -24.39
N LEU A 439 0.90 -8.82 -24.97
CA LEU A 439 0.21 -7.78 -24.23
C LEU A 439 -0.75 -8.37 -23.19
N HIS A 440 -1.55 -9.37 -23.54
CA HIS A 440 -2.39 -10.08 -22.58
C HIS A 440 -1.55 -10.67 -21.43
N ARG A 441 -0.44 -11.36 -21.73
CA ARG A 441 0.46 -11.91 -20.71
C ARG A 441 1.02 -10.82 -19.79
N ALA A 442 1.42 -9.67 -20.34
CA ALA A 442 1.94 -8.55 -19.56
C ALA A 442 0.86 -7.89 -18.67
N CYS A 443 -0.36 -7.76 -19.18
CA CYS A 443 -1.50 -7.29 -18.40
C CYS A 443 -1.79 -8.25 -17.23
N TYR A 444 -1.91 -9.55 -17.50
CA TYR A 444 -2.18 -10.55 -16.46
C TYR A 444 -1.05 -10.68 -15.43
N ALA A 445 0.21 -10.51 -15.84
CA ALA A 445 1.34 -10.51 -14.92
C ALA A 445 1.28 -9.37 -13.89
N GLN A 446 0.71 -8.22 -14.23
CA GLN A 446 0.53 -7.11 -13.28
C GLN A 446 -0.65 -7.26 -12.34
N VAL A 447 -1.65 -8.05 -12.73
CA VAL A 447 -2.75 -8.38 -11.83
C VAL A 447 -2.37 -9.53 -10.91
N GLN A 448 -1.10 -9.97 -10.88
CA GLN A 448 -0.60 -11.13 -10.11
C GLN A 448 -1.32 -11.25 -8.76
N HIS A 449 -2.25 -12.20 -8.76
CA HIS A 449 -3.43 -12.13 -7.94
C HIS A 449 -3.17 -12.68 -6.54
N ASN A 450 -3.66 -11.98 -5.50
CA ASN A 450 -3.93 -12.62 -4.22
C ASN A 450 -5.00 -13.74 -4.34
N LEU A 451 -5.72 -13.86 -5.48
CA LEU A 451 -6.59 -15.01 -5.76
C LEU A 451 -5.84 -16.32 -5.76
N GLU A 452 -4.57 -16.42 -6.17
CA GLU A 452 -3.88 -17.72 -6.19
C GLU A 452 -3.74 -18.33 -4.77
N LYS A 453 -3.84 -17.51 -3.72
CA LYS A 453 -3.92 -17.96 -2.32
C LYS A 453 -5.29 -18.54 -1.95
N LYS A 454 -6.36 -18.20 -2.69
CA LYS A 454 -7.77 -18.50 -2.35
C LYS A 454 -8.54 -19.26 -3.44
N ALA A 455 -7.98 -19.40 -4.64
CA ALA A 455 -8.62 -19.97 -5.82
C ALA A 455 -7.56 -20.63 -6.71
N VAL A 456 -7.97 -21.68 -7.42
CA VAL A 456 -7.10 -22.43 -8.33
C VAL A 456 -7.24 -21.87 -9.74
N ARG A 457 -6.16 -21.30 -10.28
CA ARG A 457 -6.12 -20.87 -11.68
C ARG A 457 -6.19 -22.09 -12.61
N ILE A 458 -7.15 -22.10 -13.52
CA ILE A 458 -7.25 -23.10 -14.59
C ILE A 458 -6.66 -22.49 -15.87
N SER A 459 -5.81 -23.24 -16.58
CA SER A 459 -5.31 -22.85 -17.89
C SER A 459 -6.28 -23.35 -18.97
N PRO A 460 -6.95 -22.47 -19.73
CA PRO A 460 -7.90 -22.89 -20.77
C PRO A 460 -7.21 -23.69 -21.87
N ARG A 461 -7.60 -24.96 -22.06
CA ARG A 461 -7.02 -25.82 -23.12
C ARG A 461 -7.95 -26.05 -24.29
N TYR A 462 -9.24 -26.17 -24.02
CA TYR A 462 -10.23 -26.65 -24.99
C TYR A 462 -10.87 -25.54 -25.82
N THR A 463 -11.28 -25.86 -27.04
CA THR A 463 -12.01 -24.96 -27.96
C THR A 463 -13.48 -25.40 -28.13
N PHE A 464 -14.31 -24.53 -28.71
CA PHE A 464 -15.72 -24.86 -29.02
C PHE A 464 -15.88 -26.08 -29.93
N GLU A 465 -14.90 -26.38 -30.77
CA GLU A 465 -14.90 -27.55 -31.67
C GLU A 465 -14.74 -28.87 -30.90
N GLN A 466 -13.98 -28.86 -29.82
CA GLN A 466 -13.73 -30.03 -28.97
C GLN A 466 -14.87 -30.26 -27.96
N LEU A 467 -15.75 -29.27 -27.77
CA LEU A 467 -16.88 -29.36 -26.87
C LEU A 467 -18.05 -30.08 -27.56
N ILE A 468 -18.41 -31.24 -27.04
CA ILE A 468 -19.53 -32.03 -27.55
C ILE A 468 -20.73 -31.82 -26.62
N LEU A 469 -21.69 -31.03 -27.11
CA LEU A 469 -22.94 -30.67 -26.45
C LEU A 469 -24.01 -30.50 -27.53
N PRO A 470 -25.31 -30.62 -27.18
CA PRO A 470 -26.35 -30.33 -28.15
C PRO A 470 -26.34 -28.84 -28.55
N ASP A 471 -26.81 -28.57 -29.77
CA ASP A 471 -26.63 -27.28 -30.43
C ASP A 471 -27.28 -26.12 -29.66
N GLU A 472 -28.45 -26.35 -29.04
CA GLU A 472 -29.12 -25.34 -28.21
C GLU A 472 -28.23 -24.86 -27.06
N GLN A 473 -27.54 -25.77 -26.38
CA GLN A 473 -26.63 -25.43 -25.28
C GLN A 473 -25.39 -24.71 -25.80
N LYS A 474 -24.85 -25.13 -26.96
CA LYS A 474 -23.72 -24.44 -27.61
C LYS A 474 -24.07 -23.02 -28.02
N ASP A 475 -25.26 -22.81 -28.58
CA ASP A 475 -25.73 -21.49 -28.98
C ASP A 475 -25.93 -20.57 -27.77
N ASN A 476 -26.46 -21.08 -26.67
CA ASN A 476 -26.55 -20.33 -25.42
C ASN A 476 -25.15 -19.92 -24.88
N LEU A 477 -24.16 -20.81 -24.95
CA LEU A 477 -22.77 -20.47 -24.58
C LEU A 477 -22.17 -19.40 -25.51
N ARG A 478 -22.44 -19.48 -26.83
CA ARG A 478 -21.99 -18.47 -27.80
C ARG A 478 -22.66 -17.12 -27.57
N ASN A 479 -23.96 -17.10 -27.29
CA ASN A 479 -24.70 -15.88 -26.97
C ASN A 479 -24.15 -15.20 -25.71
N ALA A 480 -23.84 -15.99 -24.68
CA ALA A 480 -23.19 -15.52 -23.47
C ALA A 480 -21.80 -14.89 -23.78
N CYS A 481 -20.98 -15.53 -24.63
CA CYS A 481 -19.70 -14.96 -25.06
C CYS A 481 -19.88 -13.65 -25.84
N ASN A 482 -20.84 -13.60 -26.77
CA ASN A 482 -21.13 -12.42 -27.59
C ASN A 482 -21.58 -11.22 -26.74
N GLN A 483 -22.40 -11.46 -25.71
CA GLN A 483 -22.82 -10.42 -24.77
C GLN A 483 -21.62 -9.74 -24.09
N MET A 484 -20.58 -10.50 -23.76
CA MET A 484 -19.34 -9.95 -23.20
C MET A 484 -18.50 -9.20 -24.24
N LYS A 485 -18.37 -9.75 -25.46
CA LYS A 485 -17.61 -9.10 -26.55
C LYS A 485 -18.22 -7.76 -26.96
N PHE A 486 -19.54 -7.67 -27.10
CA PHE A 486 -20.24 -6.47 -27.58
C PHE A 486 -20.69 -5.51 -26.47
N ARG A 487 -20.29 -5.79 -25.22
CA ARG A 487 -20.64 -5.01 -24.04
C ARG A 487 -20.35 -3.51 -24.19
N SER A 488 -19.16 -3.16 -24.69
CA SER A 488 -18.72 -1.77 -24.82
C SER A 488 -19.53 -0.98 -25.86
N VAL A 489 -20.14 -1.66 -26.84
CA VAL A 489 -21.05 -1.05 -27.83
C VAL A 489 -22.40 -0.78 -27.19
N VAL A 490 -23.01 -1.80 -26.58
CA VAL A 490 -24.38 -1.71 -26.07
C VAL A 490 -24.47 -0.78 -24.86
N TYR A 491 -23.62 -0.98 -23.85
CA TYR A 491 -23.69 -0.13 -22.65
C TYR A 491 -23.04 1.23 -22.89
N GLY A 492 -21.88 1.27 -23.55
CA GLY A 492 -21.13 2.49 -23.81
C GLY A 492 -21.75 3.38 -24.89
N GLU A 493 -21.67 2.97 -26.16
CA GLU A 493 -22.07 3.80 -27.31
C GLU A 493 -23.58 3.97 -27.43
N TRP A 494 -24.35 2.89 -27.25
CA TRP A 494 -25.81 2.97 -27.31
C TRP A 494 -26.41 3.53 -26.01
N GLY A 495 -25.58 3.76 -24.99
CA GLY A 495 -25.95 4.48 -23.77
C GLY A 495 -26.89 3.70 -22.83
N PHE A 496 -27.02 2.39 -22.99
CA PHE A 496 -27.81 1.56 -22.07
C PHE A 496 -27.29 1.60 -20.63
N ASP A 497 -26.01 1.97 -20.45
CA ASP A 497 -25.40 2.18 -19.12
C ASP A 497 -26.16 3.20 -18.26
N ARG A 498 -26.77 4.22 -18.88
CA ARG A 498 -27.52 5.27 -18.17
C ARG A 498 -28.86 4.82 -17.61
N LYS A 499 -29.40 3.70 -18.11
CA LYS A 499 -30.71 3.16 -17.71
C LYS A 499 -30.59 1.95 -16.78
N LEU A 500 -29.42 1.32 -16.69
CA LEU A 500 -29.19 0.10 -15.93
C LEU A 500 -28.22 0.36 -14.79
N SER A 501 -28.73 0.37 -13.56
CA SER A 501 -27.95 0.61 -12.34
C SER A 501 -27.17 -0.62 -11.85
N TYR A 502 -27.58 -1.83 -12.26
CA TYR A 502 -27.02 -3.12 -11.81
C TYR A 502 -27.20 -4.20 -12.91
N GLY A 503 -26.52 -5.35 -12.78
CA GLY A 503 -26.68 -6.49 -13.69
C GLY A 503 -25.92 -6.36 -15.03
N LYS A 504 -24.78 -5.67 -15.02
CA LYS A 504 -23.89 -5.52 -16.19
C LYS A 504 -22.93 -6.70 -16.36
N GLY A 505 -22.81 -7.54 -15.34
CA GLY A 505 -22.08 -8.80 -15.38
C GLY A 505 -22.91 -9.93 -15.98
N LEU A 506 -22.24 -11.06 -16.19
CA LEU A 506 -22.83 -12.26 -16.76
C LEU A 506 -22.78 -13.38 -15.72
N SER A 507 -23.94 -13.81 -15.24
CA SER A 507 -24.09 -14.96 -14.34
C SER A 507 -24.62 -16.18 -15.11
N MET A 508 -23.94 -17.31 -14.96
CA MET A 508 -24.28 -18.57 -15.60
C MET A 508 -24.41 -19.69 -14.58
N LEU A 509 -25.41 -20.55 -14.75
CA LEU A 509 -25.58 -21.78 -13.98
C LEU A 509 -25.38 -22.99 -14.89
N PHE A 510 -24.40 -23.81 -14.56
CA PHE A 510 -24.12 -25.08 -15.21
C PHE A 510 -24.70 -26.22 -14.38
N ALA A 511 -25.78 -26.81 -14.89
CA ALA A 511 -26.53 -27.85 -14.19
C ALA A 511 -26.46 -29.18 -14.92
N GLY A 512 -26.00 -30.24 -14.24
CA GLY A 512 -26.05 -31.59 -14.80
C GLY A 512 -25.24 -32.60 -13.99
N PRO A 513 -25.30 -33.90 -14.34
CA PRO A 513 -24.56 -34.95 -13.65
C PRO A 513 -23.04 -34.70 -13.62
N PRO A 514 -22.29 -35.31 -12.69
CA PRO A 514 -20.83 -35.22 -12.68
C PRO A 514 -20.24 -35.80 -13.98
N GLY A 515 -19.14 -35.21 -14.46
CA GLY A 515 -18.43 -35.71 -15.65
C GLY A 515 -19.07 -35.39 -17.01
N THR A 516 -20.05 -34.48 -17.07
CA THR A 516 -20.75 -34.08 -18.32
C THR A 516 -20.14 -32.86 -19.03
N GLY A 517 -18.96 -32.39 -18.62
CA GLY A 517 -18.24 -31.31 -19.31
C GLY A 517 -18.50 -29.89 -18.80
N LYS A 518 -19.06 -29.72 -17.59
CA LYS A 518 -19.28 -28.40 -16.95
C LYS A 518 -18.00 -27.56 -16.87
N THR A 519 -16.94 -28.09 -16.27
CA THR A 519 -15.64 -27.41 -16.14
C THR A 519 -14.99 -27.17 -17.50
N MET A 520 -15.06 -28.14 -18.41
CA MET A 520 -14.55 -28.01 -19.78
C MET A 520 -15.23 -26.87 -20.54
N SER A 521 -16.53 -26.69 -20.36
CA SER A 521 -17.29 -25.59 -21.00
C SER A 521 -16.86 -24.23 -20.47
N ALA A 522 -16.55 -24.13 -19.17
CA ALA A 522 -16.01 -22.90 -18.59
C ALA A 522 -14.62 -22.56 -19.17
N GLU A 523 -13.76 -23.57 -19.38
CA GLU A 523 -12.47 -23.39 -20.07
C GLU A 523 -12.65 -22.93 -21.53
N VAL A 524 -13.65 -23.46 -22.24
CA VAL A 524 -13.93 -23.05 -23.63
C VAL A 524 -14.33 -21.58 -23.70
N ILE A 525 -15.20 -21.11 -22.79
CA ILE A 525 -15.56 -19.68 -22.68
C ILE A 525 -14.32 -18.83 -22.37
N ALA A 526 -13.50 -19.28 -21.42
CA ALA A 526 -12.27 -18.58 -21.02
C ALA A 526 -11.32 -18.42 -22.22
N LYS A 527 -11.14 -19.47 -23.02
CA LYS A 527 -10.29 -19.45 -24.22
C LYS A 527 -10.84 -18.51 -25.29
N GLU A 528 -12.15 -18.59 -25.56
CA GLU A 528 -12.83 -17.75 -26.57
C GLU A 528 -12.78 -16.25 -26.26
N LEU A 529 -12.82 -15.90 -24.97
CA LEU A 529 -12.76 -14.51 -24.50
C LEU A 529 -11.34 -14.06 -24.12
N HIS A 530 -10.36 -14.96 -24.25
CA HIS A 530 -8.99 -14.78 -23.76
C HIS A 530 -8.92 -14.36 -22.28
N LEU A 531 -9.85 -14.84 -21.45
CA LEU A 531 -9.94 -14.51 -20.02
C LEU A 531 -9.26 -15.59 -19.17
N GLU A 532 -8.68 -15.18 -18.05
CA GLU A 532 -8.28 -16.13 -17.00
C GLU A 532 -9.51 -16.69 -16.29
N ILE A 533 -9.41 -17.94 -15.84
CA ILE A 533 -10.47 -18.63 -15.09
C ILE A 533 -9.92 -19.10 -13.75
N TYR A 534 -10.65 -18.78 -12.69
CA TYR A 534 -10.35 -19.16 -11.33
C TYR A 534 -11.43 -20.09 -10.81
N LYS A 535 -11.04 -21.32 -10.48
CA LYS A 535 -11.90 -22.29 -9.81
C LYS A 535 -11.88 -22.01 -8.30
N ILE A 536 -13.06 -21.77 -7.75
CA ILE A 536 -13.31 -21.56 -6.33
C ILE A 536 -14.14 -22.73 -5.85
N ASP A 537 -13.62 -23.42 -4.85
CA ASP A 537 -14.35 -24.46 -4.15
C ASP A 537 -15.13 -23.81 -3.00
N LEU A 538 -16.46 -23.75 -3.15
CA LEU A 538 -17.32 -23.11 -2.16
C LEU A 538 -17.24 -23.81 -0.80
N SER A 539 -16.99 -25.13 -0.77
CA SER A 539 -16.84 -25.88 0.48
C SER A 539 -15.62 -25.44 1.29
N GLN A 540 -14.58 -24.90 0.64
CA GLN A 540 -13.36 -24.41 1.27
C GLN A 540 -13.47 -22.94 1.71
N VAL A 541 -14.31 -22.15 1.02
CA VAL A 541 -14.49 -20.72 1.32
C VAL A 541 -15.45 -20.50 2.49
N ILE A 542 -16.44 -21.39 2.67
CA ILE A 542 -17.38 -21.37 3.79
C ILE A 542 -16.66 -21.91 5.04
N SER A 543 -16.06 -21.01 5.83
CA SER A 543 -15.34 -21.40 7.04
C SER A 543 -16.30 -21.56 8.23
N LYS A 544 -15.84 -22.24 9.29
CA LYS A 544 -16.60 -22.36 10.56
C LYS A 544 -16.69 -21.03 11.33
N TYR A 545 -16.02 -19.97 10.86
CA TYR A 545 -15.90 -18.69 11.56
C TYR A 545 -16.72 -17.60 10.84
N ILE A 546 -17.72 -17.08 11.56
CA ILE A 546 -18.67 -16.07 11.08
C ILE A 546 -17.91 -14.79 10.65
N GLY A 547 -18.15 -14.33 9.42
CA GLY A 547 -17.61 -13.07 8.86
C GLY A 547 -16.32 -13.21 8.03
N GLU A 548 -15.60 -14.32 8.17
CA GLU A 548 -14.40 -14.59 7.35
C GLU A 548 -14.77 -14.93 5.90
N THR A 549 -15.87 -15.66 5.70
CA THR A 549 -16.45 -15.97 4.38
C THR A 549 -16.76 -14.70 3.57
N GLU A 550 -17.39 -13.68 4.19
CA GLU A 550 -17.74 -12.43 3.53
C GLU A 550 -16.50 -11.64 3.10
N LYS A 551 -15.50 -11.53 3.98
CA LYS A 551 -14.22 -10.88 3.66
C LYS A 551 -13.50 -11.61 2.53
N ASN A 552 -13.49 -12.95 2.55
CA ASN A 552 -12.87 -13.76 1.51
C ASN A 552 -13.56 -13.57 0.16
N LEU A 553 -14.89 -13.62 0.12
CA LEU A 553 -15.66 -13.36 -1.10
C LEU A 553 -15.45 -11.93 -1.60
N GLN A 554 -15.47 -10.92 -0.71
CA GLN A 554 -15.21 -9.54 -1.09
C GLN A 554 -13.85 -9.37 -1.75
N GLU A 555 -12.80 -9.97 -1.19
CA GLU A 555 -11.46 -9.92 -1.76
C GLU A 555 -11.39 -10.64 -3.11
N ILE A 556 -12.00 -11.83 -3.24
CA ILE A 556 -12.06 -12.59 -4.50
C ILE A 556 -12.71 -11.76 -5.62
N PHE A 557 -13.89 -11.18 -5.37
CA PHE A 557 -14.61 -10.39 -6.37
C PHE A 557 -13.89 -9.07 -6.69
N ALA A 558 -13.32 -8.39 -5.67
CA ALA A 558 -12.59 -7.13 -5.88
C ALA A 558 -11.35 -7.33 -6.75
N GLU A 559 -10.61 -8.40 -6.53
CA GLU A 559 -9.43 -8.75 -7.31
C GLU A 559 -9.81 -9.22 -8.73
N ALA A 560 -10.88 -10.01 -8.87
CA ALA A 560 -11.38 -10.44 -10.18
C ALA A 560 -11.88 -9.25 -11.03
N GLN A 561 -12.39 -8.19 -10.39
CA GLN A 561 -12.87 -6.98 -11.06
C GLN A 561 -11.76 -6.25 -11.83
N LEU A 562 -10.50 -6.40 -11.41
CA LEU A 562 -9.35 -5.74 -12.05
C LEU A 562 -9.00 -6.38 -13.40
N SER A 563 -9.04 -7.71 -13.49
CA SER A 563 -8.68 -8.50 -14.69
C SER A 563 -9.90 -9.00 -15.48
N SER A 564 -11.12 -8.72 -15.01
CA SER A 564 -12.37 -9.27 -15.54
C SER A 564 -12.36 -10.81 -15.64
N ALA A 565 -11.70 -11.48 -14.68
CA ALA A 565 -11.52 -12.93 -14.72
C ALA A 565 -12.86 -13.70 -14.60
N ILE A 566 -12.88 -14.92 -15.12
CA ILE A 566 -14.02 -15.83 -14.95
C ILE A 566 -13.93 -16.48 -13.57
N LEU A 567 -14.94 -16.25 -12.74
CA LEU A 567 -15.08 -16.91 -11.44
C LEU A 567 -15.92 -18.18 -11.62
N PHE A 568 -15.27 -19.34 -11.53
CA PHE A 568 -15.92 -20.65 -11.61
C PHE A 568 -16.09 -21.23 -10.21
N PHE A 569 -17.30 -21.13 -9.68
CA PHE A 569 -17.69 -21.71 -8.41
C PHE A 569 -18.15 -23.15 -8.63
N ASP A 570 -17.35 -24.10 -8.19
CA ASP A 570 -17.68 -25.53 -8.24
C ASP A 570 -18.46 -25.96 -6.99
N GLU A 571 -19.18 -27.07 -7.09
CA GLU A 571 -19.98 -27.64 -5.98
C GLU A 571 -20.95 -26.64 -5.33
N ALA A 572 -21.63 -25.85 -6.16
CA ALA A 572 -22.59 -24.85 -5.68
C ALA A 572 -23.75 -25.48 -4.87
N ASP A 573 -24.00 -26.77 -5.01
CA ASP A 573 -24.94 -27.53 -4.16
C ASP A 573 -24.59 -27.50 -2.66
N ALA A 574 -23.34 -27.23 -2.27
CA ALA A 574 -22.96 -27.02 -0.88
C ALA A 574 -23.65 -25.80 -0.24
N LEU A 575 -23.95 -24.77 -1.04
CA LEU A 575 -24.69 -23.58 -0.58
C LEU A 575 -26.20 -23.81 -0.49
N PHE A 576 -26.73 -24.72 -1.31
CA PHE A 576 -28.17 -24.94 -1.49
C PHE A 576 -28.65 -26.28 -0.94
N GLY A 577 -27.91 -26.85 0.04
CA GLY A 577 -28.32 -28.03 0.78
C GLY A 577 -29.79 -27.90 1.19
N LYS A 578 -30.55 -29.01 1.07
CA LYS A 578 -32.02 -29.05 1.30
C LYS A 578 -32.36 -28.09 2.42
N ARG A 579 -33.23 -27.11 2.13
CA ARG A 579 -33.87 -26.24 3.12
C ARG A 579 -34.50 -27.13 4.20
N SER A 580 -33.73 -27.59 5.17
CA SER A 580 -34.25 -28.22 6.36
C SER A 580 -35.04 -27.13 7.07
N GLU A 581 -36.29 -27.43 7.34
CA GLU A 581 -37.16 -26.58 8.14
C GLU A 581 -36.38 -26.10 9.37
N VAL A 582 -36.23 -24.78 9.46
CA VAL A 582 -35.49 -24.03 10.47
C VAL A 582 -35.63 -24.68 11.86
N LYS A 583 -34.59 -25.36 12.32
CA LYS A 583 -34.49 -25.83 13.71
C LYS A 583 -33.19 -25.42 14.41
N ASP A 584 -32.13 -25.07 13.69
CA ASP A 584 -30.86 -24.65 14.28
C ASP A 584 -30.39 -23.24 13.88
N SER A 585 -29.66 -22.60 14.79
CA SER A 585 -29.01 -21.30 14.57
C SER A 585 -28.00 -21.32 13.41
N HIS A 586 -27.46 -22.49 13.07
CA HIS A 586 -26.49 -22.70 11.98
C HIS A 586 -27.11 -22.52 10.58
N ASP A 587 -28.41 -22.83 10.39
CA ASP A 587 -29.12 -22.71 9.10
C ASP A 587 -29.43 -21.25 8.72
N LYS A 588 -29.48 -20.33 9.70
CA LYS A 588 -29.70 -18.91 9.43
C LYS A 588 -28.50 -18.25 8.76
N TYR A 589 -27.28 -18.67 9.10
CA TYR A 589 -26.05 -18.07 8.58
C TYR A 589 -25.75 -18.49 7.13
N ALA A 590 -26.04 -19.74 6.75
CA ALA A 590 -25.89 -20.20 5.36
C ALA A 590 -26.75 -19.40 4.36
N ASN A 591 -27.94 -18.95 4.80
CA ASN A 591 -28.81 -18.10 3.98
C ASN A 591 -28.24 -16.68 3.79
N VAL A 592 -27.56 -16.13 4.79
CA VAL A 592 -26.91 -14.81 4.71
C VAL A 592 -25.71 -14.87 3.77
N GLU A 593 -24.88 -15.90 3.87
CA GLU A 593 -23.72 -16.10 2.97
C GLU A 593 -24.15 -16.29 1.51
N THR A 594 -25.21 -17.06 1.27
CA THR A 594 -25.78 -17.25 -0.08
C THR A 594 -26.33 -15.93 -0.65
N ALA A 595 -27.02 -15.14 0.18
CA ALA A 595 -27.51 -13.82 -0.22
C ALA A 595 -26.34 -12.85 -0.52
N TYR A 596 -25.28 -12.89 0.27
CA TYR A 596 -24.08 -12.10 0.05
C TYR A 596 -23.36 -12.48 -1.26
N LEU A 597 -23.19 -13.78 -1.53
CA LEU A 597 -22.64 -14.26 -2.80
C LEU A 597 -23.47 -13.79 -3.99
N LEU A 598 -24.79 -13.92 -3.91
CA LEU A 598 -25.71 -13.44 -4.96
C LEU A 598 -25.59 -11.93 -5.19
N GLN A 599 -25.54 -11.14 -4.12
CA GLN A 599 -25.32 -9.70 -4.22
C GLN A 599 -24.00 -9.39 -4.92
N LYS A 600 -22.91 -10.06 -4.52
CA LYS A 600 -21.59 -9.86 -5.13
C LYS A 600 -21.56 -10.28 -6.59
N MET A 601 -22.30 -11.32 -6.98
CA MET A 601 -22.45 -11.71 -8.38
C MET A 601 -23.21 -10.67 -9.21
N GLU A 602 -24.19 -9.96 -8.63
CA GLU A 602 -24.92 -8.88 -9.32
C GLU A 602 -24.08 -7.61 -9.45
N GLU A 603 -23.23 -7.31 -8.45
CA GLU A 603 -22.27 -6.21 -8.46
C GLU A 603 -21.08 -6.49 -9.39
N TYR A 604 -20.66 -7.75 -9.48
CA TYR A 604 -19.53 -8.15 -10.31
C TYR A 604 -19.86 -7.99 -11.78
N GLU A 605 -19.10 -7.14 -12.45
CA GLU A 605 -19.36 -6.85 -13.86
C GLU A 605 -18.65 -7.84 -14.80
N GLY A 606 -17.94 -8.85 -14.29
CA GLY A 606 -17.32 -9.91 -15.09
C GLY A 606 -18.23 -11.12 -15.29
N ILE A 607 -17.62 -12.30 -15.47
CA ILE A 607 -18.33 -13.57 -15.68
C ILE A 607 -18.28 -14.41 -14.41
N THR A 608 -19.44 -14.78 -13.90
CA THR A 608 -19.57 -15.77 -12.83
C THR A 608 -20.25 -17.03 -13.34
N ILE A 609 -19.65 -18.19 -13.09
CA ILE A 609 -20.18 -19.50 -13.45
C ILE A 609 -20.35 -20.31 -12.18
N LEU A 610 -21.57 -20.77 -11.91
CA LEU A 610 -21.88 -21.70 -10.83
C LEU A 610 -22.11 -23.09 -11.41
N ALA A 611 -21.41 -24.11 -10.92
CA ALA A 611 -21.63 -25.50 -11.30
C ALA A 611 -22.37 -26.25 -10.19
N SER A 612 -23.46 -26.93 -10.54
CA SER A 612 -24.23 -27.75 -9.61
C SER A 612 -24.65 -29.07 -10.24
N ASN A 613 -24.72 -30.12 -9.42
CA ASN A 613 -25.24 -31.42 -9.82
C ASN A 613 -26.78 -31.50 -9.71
N PHE A 614 -27.42 -30.63 -8.91
CA PHE A 614 -28.85 -30.71 -8.57
C PHE A 614 -29.58 -29.38 -8.74
N GLN A 615 -30.00 -29.07 -9.96
CA GLN A 615 -30.79 -27.85 -10.24
C GLN A 615 -32.09 -27.78 -9.43
N GLN A 616 -32.73 -28.92 -9.15
CA GLN A 616 -34.04 -28.99 -8.48
C GLN A 616 -34.04 -28.46 -7.04
N ASN A 617 -32.86 -28.34 -6.42
CA ASN A 617 -32.72 -27.85 -5.05
C ASN A 617 -32.61 -26.32 -4.98
N MET A 618 -32.50 -25.64 -6.13
CA MET A 618 -32.34 -24.19 -6.20
C MET A 618 -33.68 -23.48 -6.16
N ASP A 619 -33.75 -22.35 -5.45
CA ASP A 619 -34.98 -21.60 -5.31
C ASP A 619 -35.28 -20.69 -6.51
N GLU A 620 -36.54 -20.28 -6.64
CA GLU A 620 -36.98 -19.44 -7.75
C GLU A 620 -36.35 -18.03 -7.70
N ALA A 621 -36.05 -17.53 -6.50
CA ALA A 621 -35.43 -16.22 -6.29
C ALA A 621 -33.98 -16.16 -6.79
N PHE A 622 -33.25 -17.26 -6.68
CA PHE A 622 -31.90 -17.46 -7.21
C PHE A 622 -31.96 -17.54 -8.73
N MET A 623 -32.86 -18.35 -9.28
CA MET A 623 -32.98 -18.55 -10.73
C MET A 623 -33.29 -17.26 -11.50
N ARG A 624 -34.04 -16.33 -10.89
CA ARG A 624 -34.33 -15.00 -11.49
C ARG A 624 -33.10 -14.10 -11.65
N ARG A 625 -32.01 -14.38 -10.92
CA ARG A 625 -30.77 -13.59 -10.94
C ARG A 625 -29.70 -14.17 -11.87
N ILE A 626 -29.93 -15.36 -12.40
CA ILE A 626 -29.03 -16.02 -13.34
C ILE A 626 -29.40 -15.64 -14.77
N ASN A 627 -28.44 -15.14 -15.55
CA ASN A 627 -28.70 -14.75 -16.95
C ASN A 627 -28.86 -15.97 -17.86
N TYR A 628 -28.00 -16.97 -17.73
CA TYR A 628 -28.05 -18.19 -18.56
C TYR A 628 -28.02 -19.45 -17.71
N VAL A 629 -28.93 -20.37 -18.01
CA VAL A 629 -29.01 -21.68 -17.36
C VAL A 629 -28.69 -22.75 -18.40
N ILE A 630 -27.49 -23.31 -18.32
CA ILE A 630 -27.02 -24.33 -19.26
C ILE A 630 -27.19 -25.69 -18.62
N LYS A 631 -28.07 -26.50 -19.21
CA LYS A 631 -28.30 -27.89 -18.79
C LYS A 631 -27.35 -28.80 -19.54
N PHE A 632 -26.61 -29.62 -18.81
CA PHE A 632 -25.68 -30.63 -19.31
C PHE A 632 -26.36 -31.99 -19.20
N PRO A 633 -27.06 -32.45 -20.27
CA PRO A 633 -27.70 -33.75 -20.24
C PRO A 633 -26.65 -34.87 -20.18
N PHE A 634 -27.08 -36.04 -19.74
CA PHE A 634 -26.28 -37.24 -19.93
C PHE A 634 -26.18 -37.52 -21.44
N PRO A 635 -24.98 -37.76 -21.99
CA PRO A 635 -24.80 -37.91 -23.44
C PRO A 635 -25.56 -39.14 -23.95
N ASP A 636 -26.23 -39.02 -25.09
CA ASP A 636 -26.84 -40.16 -25.78
C ASP A 636 -25.78 -40.99 -26.53
N ALA A 637 -26.19 -42.04 -27.24
CA ALA A 637 -25.25 -42.89 -27.96
C ALA A 637 -24.46 -42.15 -29.05
N GLU A 638 -25.09 -41.21 -29.75
CA GLU A 638 -24.42 -40.45 -30.82
C GLU A 638 -23.36 -39.51 -30.24
N TYR A 639 -23.71 -38.74 -29.20
CA TYR A 639 -22.75 -37.88 -28.50
C TYR A 639 -21.66 -38.70 -27.80
N ARG A 640 -21.97 -39.87 -27.21
CA ARG A 640 -20.96 -40.75 -26.62
C ARG A 640 -19.97 -41.25 -27.66
N GLU A 641 -20.41 -41.63 -28.85
CA GLU A 641 -19.53 -42.05 -29.95
C GLU A 641 -18.58 -40.91 -30.34
N MET A 642 -19.12 -39.69 -30.50
CA MET A 642 -18.30 -38.50 -30.78
C MET A 642 -17.27 -38.26 -29.67
N ILE A 643 -17.66 -38.42 -28.40
CA ILE A 643 -16.76 -38.26 -27.25
C ILE A 643 -15.65 -39.32 -27.31
N TRP A 644 -16.00 -40.58 -27.55
CA TRP A 644 -15.00 -41.66 -27.68
C TRP A 644 -13.97 -41.36 -28.76
N ARG A 645 -14.41 -40.95 -29.96
CA ARG A 645 -13.52 -40.60 -31.08
C ARG A 645 -12.66 -39.38 -30.76
N GLY A 646 -13.24 -38.34 -30.15
CA GLY A 646 -12.55 -37.10 -29.84
C GLY A 646 -11.56 -37.17 -28.68
N MET A 647 -11.59 -38.24 -27.87
CA MET A 647 -10.70 -38.40 -26.71
C MET A 647 -9.31 -38.92 -27.07
N PHE A 648 -9.11 -39.49 -28.26
CA PHE A 648 -7.81 -40.00 -28.69
C PHE A 648 -7.04 -38.91 -29.47
N PRO A 649 -5.83 -38.54 -29.02
CA PRO A 649 -4.91 -37.74 -29.82
C PRO A 649 -4.59 -38.40 -31.18
N GLN A 650 -4.30 -37.60 -32.20
CA GLN A 650 -3.99 -38.10 -33.55
C GLN A 650 -2.75 -39.01 -33.58
N GLU A 651 -1.83 -38.83 -32.63
CA GLU A 651 -0.60 -39.60 -32.49
C GLU A 651 -0.82 -40.97 -31.83
N THR A 652 -2.02 -41.26 -31.32
CA THR A 652 -2.30 -42.51 -30.61
C THR A 652 -2.43 -43.65 -31.61
N PRO A 653 -1.65 -44.74 -31.49
CA PRO A 653 -1.83 -45.91 -32.32
C PRO A 653 -3.14 -46.62 -31.93
N LEU A 654 -4.11 -46.60 -32.82
CA LEU A 654 -5.40 -47.26 -32.67
C LEU A 654 -5.39 -48.56 -33.49
N ASP A 655 -5.97 -49.61 -32.92
CA ASP A 655 -6.19 -50.88 -33.63
C ASP A 655 -7.46 -50.79 -34.49
N ASP A 656 -7.51 -51.55 -35.58
CA ASP A 656 -8.66 -51.58 -36.50
C ASP A 656 -9.88 -52.29 -35.86
N ASP A 657 -9.66 -53.00 -34.74
CA ASP A 657 -10.70 -53.70 -33.98
C ASP A 657 -11.59 -52.77 -33.12
N LEU A 658 -11.30 -51.47 -33.07
CA LEU A 658 -12.02 -50.50 -32.26
C LEU A 658 -13.39 -50.13 -32.82
N ASP A 659 -14.43 -50.68 -32.20
CA ASP A 659 -15.81 -50.30 -32.47
C ASP A 659 -16.33 -49.24 -31.48
N PHE A 660 -16.19 -47.97 -31.86
CA PHE A 660 -16.71 -46.84 -31.08
C PHE A 660 -18.24 -46.83 -30.98
N ARG A 661 -18.94 -47.35 -32.00
CA ARG A 661 -20.41 -47.38 -31.99
C ARG A 661 -20.91 -48.39 -30.97
N TYR A 662 -20.32 -49.58 -30.96
CA TYR A 662 -20.57 -50.59 -29.94
C TYR A 662 -20.34 -50.04 -28.52
N LEU A 663 -19.19 -49.39 -28.28
CA LEU A 663 -18.86 -48.81 -26.99
C LEU A 663 -19.88 -47.75 -26.56
N ALA A 664 -20.32 -46.92 -27.50
CA ALA A 664 -21.30 -45.88 -27.25
C ALA A 664 -22.71 -46.43 -26.98
N ASP A 665 -23.16 -47.44 -27.70
CA ASP A 665 -24.50 -48.03 -27.54
C ASP A 665 -24.60 -48.86 -26.24
N LYS A 666 -23.58 -49.68 -25.94
CA LYS A 666 -23.59 -50.59 -24.79
C LYS A 666 -23.30 -49.91 -23.46
N PHE A 667 -22.36 -48.97 -23.43
CA PHE A 667 -21.91 -48.37 -22.17
C PHE A 667 -22.42 -46.94 -21.98
N GLN A 668 -23.29 -46.78 -21.00
CA GLN A 668 -23.79 -45.47 -20.59
C GLN A 668 -22.79 -44.79 -19.64
N PHE A 669 -21.73 -44.23 -20.20
CA PHE A 669 -20.72 -43.46 -19.48
C PHE A 669 -20.83 -41.95 -19.75
N ALA A 670 -20.55 -41.15 -18.72
CA ALA A 670 -20.33 -39.71 -18.89
C ALA A 670 -18.94 -39.45 -19.49
N GLY A 671 -18.73 -38.27 -20.08
CA GLY A 671 -17.46 -37.92 -20.71
C GLY A 671 -16.24 -38.02 -19.78
N GLY A 672 -16.41 -37.69 -18.50
CA GLY A 672 -15.36 -37.86 -17.48
C GLY A 672 -14.96 -39.32 -17.26
N ASN A 673 -15.92 -40.25 -17.27
CA ASN A 673 -15.62 -41.68 -17.18
C ASN A 673 -14.94 -42.19 -18.45
N ILE A 674 -15.42 -41.77 -19.63
CA ILE A 674 -14.80 -42.13 -20.92
C ILE A 674 -13.34 -41.69 -20.93
N LYS A 675 -13.03 -40.46 -20.50
CA LYS A 675 -11.65 -39.97 -20.37
C LYS A 675 -10.79 -40.88 -19.48
N ASN A 676 -11.28 -41.27 -18.31
CA ASN A 676 -10.55 -42.16 -17.40
C ASN A 676 -10.27 -43.53 -18.03
N ILE A 677 -11.27 -44.07 -18.73
CA ILE A 677 -11.18 -45.37 -19.42
C ILE A 677 -10.16 -45.29 -20.56
N VAL A 678 -10.23 -44.26 -21.41
CA VAL A 678 -9.28 -44.04 -22.51
C VAL A 678 -7.85 -43.94 -21.99
N MET A 679 -7.62 -43.16 -20.94
CA MET A 679 -6.30 -43.02 -20.32
C MET A 679 -5.78 -44.36 -19.78
N SER A 680 -6.63 -45.11 -19.06
CA SER A 680 -6.24 -46.42 -18.53
C SER A 680 -5.98 -47.44 -19.65
N ALA A 681 -6.79 -47.44 -20.70
CA ALA A 681 -6.59 -48.29 -21.88
C ALA A 681 -5.27 -47.97 -22.60
N ALA A 682 -4.90 -46.70 -22.71
CA ALA A 682 -3.63 -46.28 -23.30
C ALA A 682 -2.43 -46.82 -22.48
N PHE A 683 -2.47 -46.75 -21.15
CA PHE A 683 -1.41 -47.32 -20.31
C PHE A 683 -1.32 -48.85 -20.43
N LEU A 684 -2.45 -49.56 -20.51
CA LEU A 684 -2.48 -51.02 -20.74
C LEU A 684 -1.93 -51.40 -22.12
N ALA A 685 -2.18 -50.57 -23.14
CA ALA A 685 -1.66 -50.77 -24.48
C ALA A 685 -0.13 -50.64 -24.53
N VAL A 686 0.42 -49.64 -23.82
CA VAL A 686 1.86 -49.46 -23.66
C VAL A 686 2.51 -50.63 -22.92
N GLU A 687 1.89 -51.12 -21.84
CA GLU A 687 2.40 -52.28 -21.07
C GLU A 687 2.52 -53.54 -21.94
N THR A 688 1.57 -53.75 -22.84
CA THR A 688 1.55 -54.91 -23.74
C THR A 688 2.33 -54.69 -25.04
N GLY A 689 2.86 -53.47 -25.27
CA GLY A 689 3.57 -53.10 -26.49
C GLY A 689 2.71 -53.17 -27.75
N SER A 690 1.39 -52.93 -27.65
CA SER A 690 0.47 -53.01 -28.79
C SER A 690 -0.40 -51.75 -28.93
N PRO A 691 -0.97 -51.48 -30.13
CA PRO A 691 -1.94 -50.39 -30.31
C PRO A 691 -3.12 -50.50 -29.35
N VAL A 692 -3.81 -49.38 -29.12
CA VAL A 692 -5.03 -49.36 -28.30
C VAL A 692 -6.14 -50.06 -29.08
N GLY A 693 -6.47 -51.30 -28.71
CA GLY A 693 -7.62 -52.04 -29.24
C GLY A 693 -8.70 -52.33 -28.19
N MET A 694 -9.76 -53.03 -28.61
CA MET A 694 -10.94 -53.33 -27.77
C MET A 694 -10.58 -54.08 -26.49
N LYS A 695 -9.57 -54.95 -26.53
CA LYS A 695 -9.06 -55.69 -25.37
C LYS A 695 -8.63 -54.79 -24.20
N HIS A 696 -8.01 -53.64 -24.50
CA HIS A 696 -7.52 -52.71 -23.48
C HIS A 696 -8.68 -51.89 -22.92
N ILE A 697 -9.58 -51.44 -23.79
CA ILE A 697 -10.75 -50.65 -23.40
C ILE A 697 -11.66 -51.45 -22.48
N ILE A 698 -11.99 -52.71 -22.80
CA ILE A 698 -12.87 -53.53 -21.97
C ILE A 698 -12.28 -53.81 -20.58
N ARG A 699 -10.96 -54.03 -20.50
CA ARG A 699 -10.27 -54.15 -19.21
C ARG A 699 -10.31 -52.85 -18.41
N ALA A 700 -10.09 -51.71 -19.06
CA ALA A 700 -10.22 -50.40 -18.43
C ALA A 700 -11.66 -50.10 -17.97
N ILE A 701 -12.67 -50.50 -18.74
CA ILE A 701 -14.10 -50.42 -18.38
C ILE A 701 -14.37 -51.25 -17.12
N LYS A 702 -13.87 -52.50 -17.05
CA LYS A 702 -13.99 -53.35 -15.86
C LYS A 702 -13.43 -52.66 -14.62
N HIS A 703 -12.26 -52.03 -14.74
CA HIS A 703 -11.63 -51.31 -13.64
C HIS A 703 -12.45 -50.06 -13.22
N GLU A 704 -12.95 -49.27 -14.17
CA GLU A 704 -13.75 -48.08 -13.88
C GLU A 704 -15.11 -48.43 -13.25
N LEU A 705 -15.80 -49.47 -13.74
CA LEU A 705 -17.04 -49.97 -13.16
C LEU A 705 -16.82 -50.52 -11.74
N GLY A 706 -15.69 -51.21 -11.52
CA GLY A 706 -15.28 -51.70 -10.21
C GLY A 706 -15.14 -50.59 -9.16
N LYS A 707 -14.65 -49.40 -9.53
CA LYS A 707 -14.60 -48.23 -8.62
C LYS A 707 -15.98 -47.76 -8.19
N THR A 708 -16.97 -47.89 -9.06
CA THR A 708 -18.37 -47.54 -8.79
C THR A 708 -19.19 -48.67 -8.15
N GLY A 709 -18.56 -49.81 -7.84
CA GLY A 709 -19.21 -50.97 -7.23
C GLY A 709 -20.10 -51.79 -8.17
N LYS A 710 -20.04 -51.53 -9.49
CA LYS A 710 -20.78 -52.29 -10.51
C LYS A 710 -19.91 -53.42 -11.04
N LEU A 711 -20.47 -54.63 -11.14
CA LEU A 711 -19.81 -55.80 -11.72
C LEU A 711 -20.17 -55.89 -13.21
N LEU A 712 -19.16 -56.00 -14.07
CA LEU A 712 -19.33 -56.27 -15.50
C LEU A 712 -19.48 -57.78 -15.70
N LEU A 713 -20.64 -58.23 -16.17
CA LEU A 713 -20.93 -59.66 -16.35
C LEU A 713 -20.57 -60.12 -17.77
N LYS A 714 -20.07 -61.35 -17.91
CA LYS A 714 -19.59 -61.88 -19.21
C LYS A 714 -20.67 -61.85 -20.31
N HIS A 715 -21.94 -62.00 -19.97
CA HIS A 715 -23.05 -61.97 -20.94
C HIS A 715 -23.41 -60.56 -21.44
N GLU A 716 -22.89 -59.49 -20.82
CA GLU A 716 -23.16 -58.11 -21.23
C GLU A 716 -22.27 -57.65 -22.41
N LEU A 717 -21.26 -58.45 -22.78
CA LEU A 717 -20.20 -58.10 -23.73
C LEU A 717 -20.30 -58.75 -25.12
N ASP A 718 -21.44 -59.35 -25.50
CA ASP A 718 -21.71 -59.96 -26.82
C ASP A 718 -20.52 -60.77 -27.40
N GLU A 719 -19.78 -60.23 -28.38
CA GLU A 719 -18.66 -60.88 -29.08
C GLU A 719 -17.29 -60.67 -28.39
N PHE A 720 -17.22 -59.76 -27.41
CA PHE A 720 -15.99 -59.35 -26.75
C PHE A 720 -15.77 -60.02 -25.37
N GLN A 721 -16.48 -61.11 -25.08
CA GLN A 721 -16.44 -61.80 -23.78
C GLN A 721 -15.06 -62.38 -23.46
N GLU A 722 -14.29 -62.74 -24.48
CA GLU A 722 -12.96 -63.34 -24.35
C GLU A 722 -11.93 -62.36 -23.75
N TYR A 723 -12.16 -61.04 -23.88
CA TYR A 723 -11.24 -60.01 -23.42
C TYR A 723 -11.31 -59.71 -21.91
N LEU A 724 -12.36 -60.19 -21.22
CA LEU A 724 -12.50 -60.09 -19.76
C LEU A 724 -11.48 -60.93 -18.98
N GLY A 725 -10.80 -61.87 -19.66
CA GLY A 725 -9.97 -62.90 -19.03
C GLY A 725 -10.81 -63.91 -18.23
N VAL A 726 -10.22 -65.08 -17.97
CA VAL A 726 -10.78 -66.10 -17.07
C VAL A 726 -11.03 -65.50 -15.70
#